data_AF-A0AAJ6TZ37-F1
#
_entry.id   AF-A0AAJ6TZ37-F1
#
_cell.length_a   1.000
_cell.length_b   1.000
_cell.length_c   1.000
_cell.angle_alpha   90.00
_cell.angle_beta   90.00
_cell.angle_gamma   90.00
#
_symmetry.space_group_name_H-M   'P 1'
#
loop_
_entity.id
_entity.type
_entity.pdbx_description
1 polymer ?
#
loop_
_entity_poly.entity_id
_entity_poly.type
_entity_poly.pdbx_seq_one_letter_code
_entity_poly.pdbx_strand_id
1 'polypeptide(L)'
;MAGSFCSRGLPLEGMVILLGIIIFGFGIGECNLMPGKKILEVREKIKHLKSNTVSRLQRGDGDIIDCIDIYKQPAFDHPALRNHTIQMAPSYDPNIEETATKANRLQNQDSSMSLASRLWQKSGSCPKGTIPVRRLPQKVPLKTNSLEDYGRKKPSYSPRLTRINKDISSNLQQSNRSVAILLTEGYSYSGVKGDIKVWNPHVESDDEYSTSQVSLKSGPYYDFESVEAGWAVSKTLLIRTVFDLHNSKLHNCILFVDSVQCSFSCIKSDFPEHFSTLQVNPSVYGDRKTRLFVYWTADASKKTGCFDLTCPGFVQTSGEIALGAAIYPLSVPSGLPYQITLFIFKDPNTGNWWVQYGEKINLGYWPPDLFAWLRGNAETAEWGGEVYSSKLEHPPHTKTAMGNGQFPDYVSGNSGCIKRMRIRENSLVLKFPEWVSTFLDEYRCYDAEYIGDYIEDPEFYYGGPGQNPLNGVNGKTKARKHRSEINRRLKLLNKPAVKTIKNLHKIELTPCFFLLIKARIASLMYCQLVLFLQSEDGDIIACVDIYKQPAFDHPALKNHTIQMQPSFIPSTETPNGERENSRPVVSQLWKKRGSCPKGTIPIRRIRRQELLRTNGRKSPEHLKGTNKTATQDRFMHLNNTKGPIHYPTPENRSTAILLTYGYNYVGASAEINVWNPRVERLPEFTTAQIWLKSGAVNNFESVEAGWTVHPAEYSDARTRFFVYWTVDGYKKTGCFDLTCYGFVQTSTEIALGGAVEPGSSSFQQQYVLPINIFMDPTTTNWWLVCQNIAVGYWPGSLFSSLKHSATSVEWGGQVYSVNVRKTPHTKTAMGSGYDADELYGFACFIGQPRILDYSKSYKYPTFVAVWQDEYNCYSAINYKAGNANDEATFFFGGPGQSYRCP
;
A
#
# COMPACT_ATOMS: atom_id res chain seq x y z
N MET A 1 7.56 -14.73 -70.43
CA MET A 1 8.81 -14.70 -71.22
C MET A 1 8.59 -13.82 -72.43
N ALA A 2 9.59 -12.97 -72.73
CA ALA A 2 9.76 -12.07 -73.90
C ALA A 2 8.70 -10.95 -74.03
N GLY A 3 9.01 -9.65 -73.96
CA GLY A 3 10.15 -8.88 -74.52
C GLY A 3 9.67 -8.18 -75.82
N SER A 4 9.98 -6.94 -76.19
CA SER A 4 10.90 -5.93 -75.68
C SER A 4 10.76 -4.63 -76.54
N PHE A 5 11.22 -3.48 -76.00
CA PHE A 5 11.81 -2.29 -76.67
C PHE A 5 11.02 -1.26 -77.56
N CYS A 6 10.87 -0.05 -76.99
CA CYS A 6 11.56 1.23 -77.34
C CYS A 6 11.25 2.06 -78.62
N SER A 7 10.83 3.31 -78.37
CA SER A 7 11.51 4.58 -78.72
C SER A 7 10.93 5.56 -79.78
N ARG A 8 11.09 6.85 -79.43
CA ARG A 8 11.02 8.14 -80.20
C ARG A 8 9.62 8.72 -80.43
N GLY A 9 9.29 9.98 -80.14
CA GLY A 9 10.01 11.15 -79.63
C GLY A 9 9.54 12.45 -80.33
N LEU A 10 9.20 13.48 -79.53
CA LEU A 10 8.99 14.94 -79.82
C LEU A 10 7.62 15.44 -80.36
N PRO A 11 7.23 16.72 -80.13
CA PRO A 11 7.49 17.58 -78.96
C PRO A 11 6.26 18.39 -78.44
N LEU A 12 6.47 18.94 -77.24
CA LEU A 12 5.67 19.91 -76.50
C LEU A 12 5.47 21.23 -77.27
N GLU A 13 4.24 21.75 -77.29
CA GLU A 13 3.91 23.17 -77.00
C GLU A 13 2.40 23.47 -77.10
N GLY A 14 1.57 22.54 -77.59
CA GLY A 14 0.11 22.75 -77.74
C GLY A 14 -0.81 22.19 -76.65
N MET A 15 -0.32 21.46 -75.64
CA MET A 15 -1.18 20.71 -74.69
C MET A 15 -1.35 21.32 -73.29
N VAL A 16 -0.73 22.47 -73.00
CA VAL A 16 -0.84 23.11 -71.66
C VAL A 16 -2.10 23.97 -71.51
N ILE A 17 -2.73 24.41 -72.61
CA ILE A 17 -3.89 25.32 -72.54
C ILE A 17 -5.22 24.56 -72.41
N LEU A 18 -5.32 23.32 -72.89
CA LEU A 18 -6.58 22.55 -72.80
C LEU A 18 -6.81 21.85 -71.44
N LEU A 19 -5.77 21.61 -70.64
CA LEU A 19 -5.88 21.08 -69.28
C LEU A 19 -6.15 22.17 -68.22
N GLY A 20 -5.91 23.46 -68.56
CA GLY A 20 -6.19 24.59 -67.68
C GLY A 20 -7.68 24.96 -67.56
N ILE A 21 -8.51 24.58 -68.54
CA ILE A 21 -9.94 24.97 -68.60
C ILE A 21 -10.86 23.88 -68.02
N ILE A 22 -10.41 22.63 -67.90
CA ILE A 22 -11.20 21.53 -67.31
C ILE A 22 -11.08 21.50 -65.76
N ILE A 23 -10.05 22.14 -65.18
CA ILE A 23 -9.87 22.23 -63.71
C ILE A 23 -10.67 23.39 -63.08
N PHE A 24 -11.17 24.34 -63.88
CA PHE A 24 -11.94 25.50 -63.37
C PHE A 24 -13.47 25.33 -63.43
N GLY A 25 -13.98 24.15 -63.84
CA GLY A 25 -15.40 23.97 -64.17
C GLY A 25 -16.30 23.21 -63.18
N PHE A 26 -15.78 22.61 -62.10
CA PHE A 26 -16.61 21.88 -61.14
C PHE A 26 -16.11 22.07 -59.70
N GLY A 27 -16.85 22.84 -58.91
CA GLY A 27 -16.64 22.95 -57.47
C GLY A 27 -16.91 24.34 -56.89
N ILE A 28 -18.09 24.91 -57.12
CA ILE A 28 -18.67 25.82 -56.12
C ILE A 28 -19.09 24.95 -54.94
N GLY A 29 -18.11 24.60 -54.11
CA GLY A 29 -18.34 24.18 -52.73
C GLY A 29 -17.90 25.35 -51.88
N GLU A 30 -18.83 25.92 -51.10
CA GLU A 30 -18.56 26.99 -50.16
C GLU A 30 -17.28 26.71 -49.37
N CYS A 31 -16.20 27.43 -49.69
CA CYS A 31 -15.16 27.68 -48.72
C CYS A 31 -15.87 28.40 -47.57
N ASN A 32 -16.21 27.66 -46.51
CA ASN A 32 -16.51 28.21 -45.20
C ASN A 32 -15.25 28.91 -44.67
N LEU A 33 -14.95 30.07 -45.24
CA LEU A 33 -14.07 31.05 -44.67
C LEU A 33 -14.81 31.61 -43.46
N MET A 34 -14.38 31.27 -42.25
CA MET A 34 -14.31 32.14 -41.06
C MET A 34 -14.00 31.33 -39.78
N PRO A 35 -13.32 31.92 -38.75
CA PRO A 35 -13.74 33.24 -38.23
C PRO A 35 -12.64 34.18 -37.73
N GLY A 36 -12.31 35.19 -38.54
CA GLY A 36 -11.74 36.45 -38.07
C GLY A 36 -12.60 37.15 -37.00
N LYS A 37 -13.92 36.87 -36.94
CA LYS A 37 -14.84 37.38 -35.92
C LYS A 37 -14.55 36.83 -34.50
N LYS A 38 -14.23 35.53 -34.37
CA LYS A 38 -13.96 34.89 -33.07
C LYS A 38 -12.54 35.16 -32.56
N ILE A 39 -11.56 35.33 -33.44
CA ILE A 39 -10.21 35.82 -33.04
C ILE A 39 -10.32 37.25 -32.48
N LEU A 40 -11.23 38.06 -33.03
CA LEU A 40 -11.51 39.40 -32.51
C LEU A 40 -12.10 39.32 -31.08
N GLU A 41 -13.09 38.46 -30.83
CA GLU A 41 -13.69 38.26 -29.50
C GLU A 41 -12.67 37.80 -28.44
N VAL A 42 -11.77 36.86 -28.78
CA VAL A 42 -10.66 36.44 -27.90
C VAL A 42 -9.74 37.62 -27.60
N ARG A 43 -9.38 38.39 -28.63
CA ARG A 43 -8.53 39.58 -28.47
C ARG A 43 -9.22 40.65 -27.64
N GLU A 44 -10.53 40.82 -27.77
CA GLU A 44 -11.33 41.75 -26.98
C GLU A 44 -11.46 41.31 -25.52
N LYS A 45 -11.72 40.03 -25.24
CA LYS A 45 -11.75 39.50 -23.86
C LYS A 45 -10.38 39.60 -23.19
N ILE A 46 -9.30 39.28 -23.91
CA ILE A 46 -7.92 39.48 -23.44
C ILE A 46 -7.62 40.97 -23.24
N LYS A 47 -8.09 41.85 -24.13
CA LYS A 47 -7.94 43.31 -23.99
C LYS A 47 -8.72 43.85 -22.80
N HIS A 48 -9.91 43.33 -22.54
CA HIS A 48 -10.77 43.69 -21.40
C HIS A 48 -10.14 43.28 -20.06
N LEU A 49 -9.61 42.06 -19.97
CA LEU A 49 -8.86 41.60 -18.80
C LEU A 49 -7.58 42.44 -18.58
N LYS A 50 -6.87 42.77 -19.66
CA LYS A 50 -5.70 43.65 -19.60
C LYS A 50 -6.04 45.08 -19.18
N SER A 51 -7.18 45.63 -19.61
CA SER A 51 -7.60 46.99 -19.22
C SER A 51 -8.05 47.09 -17.77
N ASN A 52 -8.52 45.97 -17.18
CA ASN A 52 -8.94 45.91 -15.78
C ASN A 52 -7.83 45.47 -14.82
N THR A 53 -6.60 45.28 -15.32
CA THR A 53 -5.44 44.88 -14.50
C THR A 53 -4.95 46.07 -13.68
N VAL A 54 -5.01 45.97 -12.36
CA VAL A 54 -4.51 46.98 -11.41
C VAL A 54 -2.99 46.85 -11.22
N SER A 55 -2.51 45.62 -11.10
CA SER A 55 -1.08 45.31 -10.99
C SER A 55 -0.76 43.93 -11.54
N ARG A 56 0.52 43.66 -11.81
CA ARG A 56 0.99 42.39 -12.38
C ARG A 56 2.04 41.76 -11.47
N LEU A 57 1.90 40.47 -11.23
CA LEU A 57 2.90 39.64 -10.56
C LEU A 57 3.49 38.68 -11.59
N GLN A 58 4.82 38.69 -11.75
CA GLN A 58 5.53 37.72 -12.56
C GLN A 58 6.23 36.72 -11.64
N ARG A 59 5.95 35.44 -11.84
CA ARG A 59 6.47 34.38 -10.97
C ARG A 59 7.75 33.78 -11.55
N GLY A 60 8.58 33.22 -10.68
CA GLY A 60 9.80 32.48 -11.07
C GLY A 60 9.54 31.21 -11.89
N ASP A 61 8.29 30.75 -11.94
CA ASP A 61 7.84 29.64 -12.78
C ASP A 61 7.42 30.10 -14.20
N GLY A 62 7.44 31.39 -14.51
CA GLY A 62 7.06 31.95 -15.81
C GLY A 62 5.57 32.28 -15.96
N ASP A 63 4.73 32.04 -14.94
CA ASP A 63 3.34 32.49 -14.96
C ASP A 63 3.24 34.01 -14.76
N ILE A 64 2.30 34.63 -15.49
CA ILE A 64 1.91 36.04 -15.32
C ILE A 64 0.53 36.06 -14.66
N ILE A 65 0.46 36.68 -13.49
CA ILE A 65 -0.77 36.88 -12.72
C ILE A 65 -1.17 38.34 -12.81
N ASP A 66 -2.38 38.61 -13.27
CA ASP A 66 -2.98 39.94 -13.29
C ASP A 66 -3.87 40.09 -12.06
N CYS A 67 -3.60 41.09 -11.22
CA CYS A 67 -4.46 41.47 -10.12
C CYS A 67 -5.59 42.33 -10.67
N ILE A 68 -6.82 41.82 -10.63
CA ILE A 68 -8.01 42.53 -11.13
C ILE A 68 -8.88 42.95 -9.95
N ASP A 69 -9.60 44.07 -10.10
CA ASP A 69 -10.59 44.49 -9.11
C ASP A 69 -11.60 43.37 -8.85
N ILE A 70 -11.88 43.10 -7.57
CA ILE A 70 -12.76 41.99 -7.15
C ILE A 70 -14.17 42.10 -7.75
N TYR A 71 -14.68 43.30 -8.01
CA TYR A 71 -15.99 43.53 -8.62
C TYR A 71 -15.98 43.39 -10.15
N LYS A 72 -14.80 43.28 -10.77
CA LYS A 72 -14.61 43.10 -12.23
C LYS A 72 -14.18 41.69 -12.61
N GLN A 73 -14.32 40.74 -11.68
CA GLN A 73 -13.93 39.36 -11.94
C GLN A 73 -14.87 38.65 -12.93
N PRO A 74 -14.38 37.64 -13.67
CA PRO A 74 -15.18 36.93 -14.67
C PRO A 74 -16.48 36.33 -14.13
N ALA A 75 -16.57 36.06 -12.81
CA ALA A 75 -17.76 35.50 -12.18
C ALA A 75 -19.06 36.23 -12.56
N PHE A 76 -19.01 37.56 -12.66
CA PHE A 76 -20.19 38.41 -12.85
C PHE A 76 -20.65 38.54 -14.30
N ASP A 77 -19.92 37.93 -15.25
CA ASP A 77 -20.43 37.75 -16.61
C ASP A 77 -21.60 36.75 -16.64
N HIS A 78 -21.78 35.94 -15.56
CA HIS A 78 -22.90 35.02 -15.44
C HIS A 78 -24.21 35.80 -15.23
N PRO A 79 -25.28 35.52 -16.00
CA PRO A 79 -26.56 36.23 -15.86
C PRO A 79 -27.14 36.23 -14.45
N ALA A 80 -27.00 35.11 -13.72
CA ALA A 80 -27.48 34.98 -12.34
C ALA A 80 -26.68 35.82 -11.33
N LEU A 81 -25.47 36.30 -11.68
CA LEU A 81 -24.56 36.94 -10.73
C LEU A 81 -24.33 38.45 -10.97
N ARG A 82 -25.01 39.08 -11.94
CA ARG A 82 -24.75 40.48 -12.34
C ARG A 82 -24.88 41.51 -11.20
N ASN A 83 -25.76 41.25 -10.24
CA ASN A 83 -25.98 42.09 -9.05
C ASN A 83 -25.67 41.36 -7.75
N HIS A 84 -24.79 40.34 -7.82
CA HIS A 84 -24.46 39.49 -6.68
C HIS A 84 -23.67 40.28 -5.63
N THR A 85 -24.08 40.17 -4.36
CA THR A 85 -23.35 40.80 -3.25
C THR A 85 -22.22 39.87 -2.81
N ILE A 86 -20.97 40.35 -2.90
CA ILE A 86 -19.81 39.52 -2.59
C ILE A 86 -19.72 39.23 -1.09
N GLN A 87 -19.85 37.96 -0.73
CA GLN A 87 -19.49 37.49 0.60
C GLN A 87 -17.96 37.39 0.73
N MET A 88 -17.32 38.29 1.48
CA MET A 88 -15.85 38.32 1.61
C MET A 88 -15.27 37.18 2.45
N ALA A 89 -16.03 36.68 3.41
CA ALA A 89 -15.64 35.56 4.27
C ALA A 89 -16.87 34.72 4.65
N PRO A 90 -16.70 33.41 4.89
CA PRO A 90 -17.74 32.55 5.44
C PRO A 90 -18.31 33.13 6.73
N SER A 91 -19.60 32.87 6.99
CA SER A 91 -20.31 33.40 8.17
C SER A 91 -19.86 32.81 9.51
N TYR A 92 -19.05 31.76 9.49
CA TYR A 92 -18.43 31.10 10.63
C TYR A 92 -17.06 30.56 10.21
N ASP A 93 -16.16 30.32 11.16
CA ASP A 93 -14.91 29.62 10.86
C ASP A 93 -15.15 28.10 10.86
N PRO A 94 -14.93 27.43 9.70
CA PRO A 94 -15.13 25.99 9.58
C PRO A 94 -14.19 25.14 10.47
N ASN A 95 -13.18 25.74 11.10
CA ASN A 95 -12.16 25.04 11.87
C ASN A 95 -12.37 25.08 13.41
N ILE A 96 -13.40 25.78 13.91
CA ILE A 96 -13.59 26.09 15.35
C ILE A 96 -13.67 24.85 16.26
N GLU A 97 -14.14 23.70 15.79
CA GLU A 97 -14.27 22.51 16.65
C GLU A 97 -13.03 21.59 16.66
N GLU A 98 -12.07 21.78 15.74
CA GLU A 98 -10.82 21.00 15.75
C GLU A 98 -9.91 21.40 16.94
N THR A 99 -10.07 22.63 17.46
CA THR A 99 -9.28 23.19 18.57
C THR A 99 -9.74 22.68 19.95
N ALA A 100 -11.02 22.32 20.13
CA ALA A 100 -11.52 21.74 21.39
C ALA A 100 -10.95 20.33 21.66
N THR A 101 -10.72 19.54 20.60
CA THR A 101 -10.06 18.22 20.69
C THR A 101 -8.53 18.28 20.83
N LYS A 102 -7.89 19.40 20.45
CA LYS A 102 -6.43 19.58 20.56
C LYS A 102 -5.95 19.88 21.98
N ALA A 103 -6.81 20.32 22.89
CA ALA A 103 -6.44 20.60 24.27
C ALA A 103 -6.08 19.35 25.10
N ASN A 104 -6.38 18.13 24.61
CA ASN A 104 -6.13 16.86 25.33
C ASN A 104 -5.12 15.91 24.66
N ARG A 105 -4.38 16.37 23.64
CA ARG A 105 -3.23 15.62 23.09
C ARG A 105 -1.95 16.38 23.42
N LEU A 106 -1.22 15.87 24.42
CA LEU A 106 0.18 16.21 24.64
C LEU A 106 0.93 16.15 23.30
N GLN A 107 1.68 17.22 23.02
CA GLN A 107 2.48 17.41 21.83
C GLN A 107 3.43 16.22 21.61
N ASN A 108 3.15 15.42 20.59
CA ASN A 108 4.20 14.81 19.79
C ASN A 108 4.19 15.50 18.44
N GLN A 109 5.28 16.21 18.17
CA GLN A 109 5.54 16.93 16.94
C GLN A 109 5.59 15.95 15.75
N ASP A 110 4.52 15.85 14.98
CA ASP A 110 4.62 15.63 13.53
C ASP A 110 4.78 16.99 12.85
N SER A 111 5.89 17.66 13.14
CA SER A 111 6.33 18.85 12.43
C SER A 111 7.33 18.47 11.36
N SER A 112 6.90 17.86 10.25
CA SER A 112 7.64 17.93 8.97
C SER A 112 6.87 17.49 7.72
N MET A 113 5.59 17.85 7.55
CA MET A 113 5.00 17.86 6.20
C MET A 113 4.76 19.30 5.75
N SER A 114 5.69 19.79 4.94
CA SER A 114 5.73 21.16 4.43
C SER A 114 4.56 21.41 3.48
N LEU A 115 3.54 22.08 4.03
CA LEU A 115 2.42 22.60 3.26
C LEU A 115 2.95 23.47 2.11
N ALA A 116 2.63 23.12 0.86
CA ALA A 116 3.01 23.89 -0.33
C ALA A 116 2.54 25.36 -0.28
N SER A 117 1.61 25.70 0.63
CA SER A 117 1.13 27.06 0.90
C SER A 117 2.22 28.05 1.33
N ARG A 118 3.28 27.59 2.04
CA ARG A 118 4.34 28.49 2.56
C ARG A 118 5.17 29.18 1.47
N LEU A 119 5.16 28.65 0.25
CA LEU A 119 5.92 29.23 -0.88
C LEU A 119 5.13 30.28 -1.66
N TRP A 120 3.78 30.19 -1.70
CA TRP A 120 2.95 31.22 -2.33
C TRP A 120 3.12 32.59 -1.65
N GLN A 121 3.29 32.59 -0.33
CA GLN A 121 3.57 33.80 0.45
C GLN A 121 4.91 34.47 0.08
N LYS A 122 5.88 33.76 -0.50
CA LYS A 122 7.17 34.34 -0.92
C LYS A 122 7.09 35.11 -2.24
N SER A 123 6.02 34.98 -3.03
CA SER A 123 5.87 35.59 -4.36
C SER A 123 5.02 36.88 -4.38
N GLY A 124 4.52 37.30 -3.22
CA GLY A 124 3.60 38.44 -3.09
C GLY A 124 2.13 38.05 -3.31
N SER A 125 1.23 38.86 -2.75
CA SER A 125 -0.22 38.75 -2.89
C SER A 125 -0.77 39.93 -3.68
N CYS A 126 -1.95 39.77 -4.26
CA CYS A 126 -2.62 40.89 -4.90
C CYS A 126 -3.02 41.96 -3.86
N PRO A 127 -2.96 43.26 -4.21
CA PRO A 127 -3.40 44.34 -3.33
C PRO A 127 -4.82 44.13 -2.79
N LYS A 128 -5.12 44.69 -1.61
CA LYS A 128 -6.47 44.65 -1.04
C LYS A 128 -7.49 45.18 -2.04
N GLY A 129 -8.62 44.48 -2.16
CA GLY A 129 -9.67 44.80 -3.15
C GLY A 129 -9.44 44.21 -4.54
N THR A 130 -8.34 43.47 -4.76
CA THR A 130 -8.06 42.80 -6.03
C THR A 130 -7.85 41.29 -5.85
N ILE A 131 -8.12 40.52 -6.89
CA ILE A 131 -7.93 39.07 -6.93
C ILE A 131 -6.90 38.67 -8.01
N PRO A 132 -6.09 37.63 -7.78
CA PRO A 132 -5.13 37.14 -8.74
C PRO A 132 -5.82 36.27 -9.80
N VAL A 133 -5.70 36.69 -11.07
CA VAL A 133 -6.17 35.93 -12.23
C VAL A 133 -5.00 35.60 -13.13
N ARG A 134 -4.82 34.30 -13.43
CA ARG A 134 -3.75 33.87 -14.34
C ARG A 134 -4.03 34.31 -15.76
N ARG A 135 -3.06 34.96 -16.39
CA ARG A 135 -3.16 35.40 -17.77
C ARG A 135 -3.09 34.20 -18.73
N LEU A 136 -4.02 34.16 -19.68
CA LEU A 136 -3.97 33.20 -20.79
C LEU A 136 -2.79 33.52 -21.73
N PRO A 137 -2.03 32.51 -22.19
CA PRO A 137 -0.91 32.72 -23.12
C PRO A 137 -1.40 33.33 -24.45
N GLN A 138 -0.66 34.31 -24.97
CA GLN A 138 -1.04 35.13 -26.13
C GLN A 138 -1.16 34.33 -27.44
N LYS A 139 -0.57 33.13 -27.49
CA LYS A 139 -0.70 32.12 -28.55
C LYS A 139 -1.56 30.96 -28.03
N VAL A 140 -2.87 31.18 -27.86
CA VAL A 140 -3.81 30.07 -27.67
C VAL A 140 -3.86 29.30 -28.99
N PRO A 141 -3.50 28.01 -29.05
CA PRO A 141 -3.78 27.20 -30.23
C PRO A 141 -5.31 27.06 -30.30
N LEU A 142 -5.95 27.87 -31.12
CA LEU A 142 -7.38 27.74 -31.44
C LEU A 142 -7.55 26.47 -32.30
N LYS A 143 -7.45 25.30 -31.67
CA LYS A 143 -7.90 24.03 -32.23
C LYS A 143 -9.42 23.83 -32.06
N THR A 144 -10.12 24.80 -31.46
CA THR A 144 -11.54 24.70 -31.08
C THR A 144 -12.41 25.61 -31.95
N ASN A 145 -13.60 25.13 -32.30
CA ASN A 145 -14.56 25.86 -33.15
C ASN A 145 -15.26 27.02 -32.41
N SER A 146 -15.13 27.13 -31.08
CA SER A 146 -15.65 28.21 -30.24
C SER A 146 -14.71 28.52 -29.05
N LEU A 147 -14.68 29.79 -28.61
CA LEU A 147 -14.02 30.22 -27.36
C LEU A 147 -14.79 29.74 -26.13
N GLU A 148 -16.10 29.55 -26.26
CA GLU A 148 -16.97 29.09 -25.16
C GLU A 148 -16.59 27.69 -24.69
N ASP A 149 -16.02 26.88 -25.57
CA ASP A 149 -15.58 25.52 -25.28
C ASP A 149 -14.22 25.44 -24.56
N TYR A 150 -13.43 26.53 -24.59
CA TYR A 150 -12.10 26.52 -23.97
C TYR A 150 -12.21 26.33 -22.46
N GLY A 151 -11.46 25.36 -21.92
CA GLY A 151 -11.48 25.03 -20.49
C GLY A 151 -12.64 24.14 -20.05
N ARG A 152 -13.54 23.70 -20.94
CA ARG A 152 -14.64 22.78 -20.59
C ARG A 152 -14.22 21.31 -20.62
N LYS A 153 -14.80 20.49 -19.73
CA LYS A 153 -14.73 19.02 -19.85
C LYS A 153 -15.75 18.57 -20.93
N LYS A 154 -15.45 17.52 -21.72
CA LYS A 154 -16.39 17.03 -22.75
C LYS A 154 -17.64 16.40 -22.11
N PRO A 155 -18.85 16.58 -22.70
CA PRO A 155 -20.06 15.90 -22.24
C PRO A 155 -19.95 14.38 -22.47
N SER A 156 -20.36 13.60 -21.48
CA SER A 156 -20.25 12.14 -21.49
C SER A 156 -21.56 11.52 -22.03
N TYR A 157 -21.67 11.27 -23.34
CA TYR A 157 -22.84 10.59 -23.92
C TYR A 157 -22.45 9.18 -24.39
N SER A 158 -23.06 8.14 -23.80
CA SER A 158 -22.99 6.77 -24.33
C SER A 158 -24.36 6.39 -24.91
N PRO A 159 -24.48 6.14 -26.23
CA PRO A 159 -25.73 5.70 -26.85
C PRO A 159 -26.07 4.21 -26.57
N ARG A 160 -25.22 3.45 -25.86
CA ARG A 160 -25.27 1.98 -25.82
C ARG A 160 -25.88 1.34 -24.55
N LEU A 161 -26.52 2.10 -23.67
CA LEU A 161 -27.15 1.56 -22.45
C LEU A 161 -28.68 1.56 -22.56
N THR A 162 -29.25 0.80 -23.49
CA THR A 162 -30.70 0.45 -23.48
C THR A 162 -30.99 -1.00 -23.06
N ARG A 163 -29.96 -1.80 -22.77
CA ARG A 163 -30.13 -3.12 -22.16
C ARG A 163 -28.92 -3.44 -21.30
N ILE A 164 -29.04 -3.36 -19.97
CA ILE A 164 -28.39 -4.21 -18.95
C ILE A 164 -28.92 -3.76 -17.58
N ASN A 165 -29.04 -4.72 -16.66
CA ASN A 165 -29.68 -4.70 -15.34
C ASN A 165 -29.41 -3.47 -14.45
N LYS A 166 -30.41 -3.21 -13.58
CA LYS A 166 -30.42 -2.25 -12.45
C LYS A 166 -29.39 -2.59 -11.35
N ASP A 167 -28.10 -2.68 -11.69
CA ASP A 167 -27.03 -2.66 -10.70
C ASP A 167 -26.35 -1.29 -10.69
N ILE A 168 -26.02 -0.82 -9.49
CA ILE A 168 -25.53 0.51 -9.09
C ILE A 168 -24.33 1.02 -9.93
N SER A 169 -23.65 0.14 -10.65
CA SER A 169 -22.46 0.41 -11.48
C SER A 169 -22.74 1.11 -12.83
N SER A 170 -23.97 1.12 -13.34
CA SER A 170 -24.27 1.72 -14.66
C SER A 170 -24.31 3.25 -14.64
N ASN A 171 -24.42 3.87 -13.47
CA ASN A 171 -24.65 5.30 -13.28
C ASN A 171 -23.36 6.13 -13.16
N LEU A 172 -22.17 5.59 -13.43
CA LEU A 172 -20.91 6.34 -13.24
C LEU A 172 -19.95 6.23 -14.43
N GLN A 173 -20.24 5.38 -15.41
CA GLN A 173 -19.36 5.19 -16.56
C GLN A 173 -19.57 6.30 -17.59
N GLN A 174 -18.60 7.20 -17.69
CA GLN A 174 -18.62 8.33 -18.61
C GLN A 174 -17.73 8.06 -19.82
N SER A 175 -18.24 8.27 -21.03
CA SER A 175 -17.46 8.13 -22.27
C SER A 175 -16.19 8.99 -22.22
N ASN A 176 -15.05 8.43 -22.63
CA ASN A 176 -13.75 9.10 -22.64
C ASN A 176 -13.25 9.61 -21.28
N ARG A 177 -13.80 9.12 -20.16
CA ARG A 177 -13.29 9.37 -18.81
C ARG A 177 -13.09 8.05 -18.06
N SER A 178 -12.02 7.99 -17.28
CA SER A 178 -11.75 6.90 -16.36
C SER A 178 -11.52 7.43 -14.96
N VAL A 179 -12.17 6.85 -13.96
CA VAL A 179 -12.09 7.28 -12.56
C VAL A 179 -11.61 6.15 -11.65
N ALA A 180 -10.90 6.52 -10.59
CA ALA A 180 -10.60 5.65 -9.46
C ALA A 180 -10.83 6.46 -8.17
N ILE A 181 -11.99 6.26 -7.55
CA ILE A 181 -12.51 7.12 -6.49
C ILE A 181 -13.01 6.31 -5.28
N LEU A 182 -13.00 6.95 -4.13
CA LEU A 182 -13.76 6.60 -2.95
C LEU A 182 -14.99 7.51 -2.92
N LEU A 183 -16.17 6.96 -2.67
CA LEU A 183 -17.40 7.74 -2.58
C LEU A 183 -18.20 7.34 -1.36
N THR A 184 -18.99 8.27 -0.84
CA THR A 184 -20.00 8.03 0.20
C THR A 184 -21.33 8.60 -0.25
N GLU A 185 -22.41 7.91 0.09
CA GLU A 185 -23.79 8.24 -0.27
C GLU A 185 -24.60 8.41 1.00
N GLY A 186 -25.30 9.52 1.12
CA GLY A 186 -26.01 9.87 2.33
C GLY A 186 -26.66 11.21 2.05
N TYR A 187 -27.97 11.19 1.84
CA TYR A 187 -28.83 12.20 1.19
C TYR A 187 -28.62 13.72 1.53
N SER A 188 -27.67 14.13 2.38
CA SER A 188 -27.47 15.51 2.83
C SER A 188 -26.03 15.83 3.32
N TYR A 189 -25.06 15.88 2.41
CA TYR A 189 -23.70 16.38 2.70
C TYR A 189 -23.58 17.89 2.51
N SER A 190 -23.11 18.59 3.54
CA SER A 190 -22.83 20.03 3.54
C SER A 190 -21.34 20.36 3.42
N GLY A 191 -20.45 19.35 3.27
CA GLY A 191 -19.03 19.58 3.01
C GLY A 191 -18.19 18.30 2.85
N VAL A 192 -17.03 18.44 2.19
CA VAL A 192 -16.03 17.38 1.94
C VAL A 192 -14.61 17.92 2.10
N LYS A 193 -13.77 17.25 2.90
CA LYS A 193 -12.36 17.60 3.18
C LYS A 193 -11.44 16.46 2.77
N GLY A 194 -10.24 16.78 2.31
CA GLY A 194 -9.18 15.80 2.10
C GLY A 194 -7.79 16.43 1.93
N ASP A 195 -6.78 15.67 2.35
CA ASP A 195 -5.36 15.95 2.09
C ASP A 195 -4.93 15.18 0.85
N ILE A 196 -4.66 15.90 -0.23
CA ILE A 196 -4.33 15.33 -1.52
C ILE A 196 -2.82 15.38 -1.73
N LYS A 197 -2.19 14.22 -1.92
CA LYS A 197 -0.78 14.12 -2.30
C LYS A 197 -0.58 14.66 -3.72
N VAL A 198 0.39 15.55 -3.91
CA VAL A 198 0.62 16.26 -5.18
C VAL A 198 1.69 15.57 -6.02
N TRP A 199 1.34 15.21 -7.26
CA TRP A 199 2.21 14.52 -8.22
C TRP A 199 2.21 15.21 -9.59
N ASN A 200 3.17 14.85 -10.46
CA ASN A 200 3.16 15.21 -11.88
C ASN A 200 3.12 13.94 -12.75
N PRO A 201 1.94 13.32 -12.94
CA PRO A 201 1.79 12.13 -13.76
C PRO A 201 2.15 12.37 -15.24
N HIS A 202 2.53 11.30 -15.93
CA HIS A 202 2.70 11.32 -17.38
C HIS A 202 1.34 11.48 -18.07
N VAL A 203 1.23 12.42 -19.01
CA VAL A 203 0.09 12.59 -19.90
C VAL A 203 0.55 12.35 -21.33
N GLU A 204 -0.11 11.43 -22.05
CA GLU A 204 0.33 10.95 -23.36
C GLU A 204 0.10 12.00 -24.46
N SER A 205 -1.11 12.56 -24.54
CA SER A 205 -1.54 13.46 -25.62
C SER A 205 -1.95 14.86 -25.10
N ASP A 206 -1.95 15.85 -25.99
CA ASP A 206 -2.36 17.22 -25.68
C ASP A 206 -3.87 17.35 -25.45
N ASP A 207 -4.64 16.37 -25.94
CA ASP A 207 -6.07 16.24 -25.67
C ASP A 207 -6.39 15.38 -24.43
N GLU A 208 -5.42 15.16 -23.54
CA GLU A 208 -5.61 14.33 -22.33
C GLU A 208 -5.28 15.11 -21.06
N TYR A 209 -5.87 14.71 -19.94
CA TYR A 209 -5.52 15.24 -18.62
C TYR A 209 -5.64 14.15 -17.54
N SER A 210 -4.94 14.36 -16.43
CA SER A 210 -5.12 13.61 -15.19
C SER A 210 -5.34 14.56 -14.02
N THR A 211 -6.28 14.23 -13.14
CA THR A 211 -6.59 15.00 -11.92
C THR A 211 -6.52 14.16 -10.65
N SER A 212 -6.42 14.85 -9.53
CA SER A 212 -6.77 14.36 -8.20
C SER A 212 -7.60 15.40 -7.49
N GLN A 213 -8.72 15.00 -6.91
CA GLN A 213 -9.75 15.93 -6.44
C GLN A 213 -10.59 15.40 -5.29
N VAL A 214 -11.22 16.36 -4.61
CA VAL A 214 -12.42 16.14 -3.80
C VAL A 214 -13.61 16.78 -4.50
N SER A 215 -14.78 16.15 -4.43
CA SER A 215 -15.99 16.67 -5.07
C SER A 215 -17.26 16.35 -4.32
N LEU A 216 -18.27 17.20 -4.51
CA LEU A 216 -19.64 17.01 -4.05
C LEU A 216 -20.55 16.96 -5.28
N LYS A 217 -21.45 15.97 -5.35
CA LYS A 217 -22.38 15.82 -6.46
C LYS A 217 -23.81 15.57 -6.00
N SER A 218 -24.77 16.00 -6.82
CA SER A 218 -26.19 15.70 -6.67
C SER A 218 -26.86 15.53 -8.03
N GLY A 219 -27.86 14.66 -8.10
CA GLY A 219 -28.65 14.44 -9.30
C GLY A 219 -28.19 13.23 -10.14
N PRO A 220 -28.93 12.92 -11.21
CA PRO A 220 -28.72 11.70 -11.99
C PRO A 220 -27.42 11.77 -12.81
N TYR A 221 -26.83 10.61 -13.12
CA TYR A 221 -25.51 10.53 -13.77
C TYR A 221 -25.37 11.26 -15.11
N TYR A 222 -26.47 11.45 -15.82
CA TYR A 222 -26.50 12.13 -17.11
C TYR A 222 -26.79 13.63 -16.98
N ASP A 223 -27.11 14.15 -15.79
CA ASP A 223 -27.50 15.55 -15.57
C ASP A 223 -27.18 16.03 -14.15
N PHE A 224 -26.09 15.54 -13.58
CA PHE A 224 -25.71 15.86 -12.21
C PHE A 224 -25.09 17.25 -12.13
N GLU A 225 -25.21 17.83 -10.95
CA GLU A 225 -24.49 19.02 -10.53
C GLU A 225 -23.27 18.59 -9.73
N SER A 226 -22.14 19.27 -9.94
CA SER A 226 -20.88 18.95 -9.28
C SER A 226 -20.10 20.22 -8.95
N VAL A 227 -19.46 20.23 -7.79
CA VAL A 227 -18.39 21.17 -7.43
C VAL A 227 -17.14 20.37 -7.04
N GLU A 228 -16.00 20.76 -7.60
CA GLU A 228 -14.75 20.00 -7.53
C GLU A 228 -13.57 20.94 -7.26
N ALA A 229 -12.63 20.47 -6.46
CA ALA A 229 -11.36 21.15 -6.24
C ALA A 229 -10.22 20.14 -6.13
N GLY A 230 -9.07 20.45 -6.74
CA GLY A 230 -8.00 19.48 -6.84
C GLY A 230 -6.75 20.01 -7.53
N TRP A 231 -5.88 19.09 -7.95
CA TRP A 231 -4.80 19.39 -8.88
C TRP A 231 -4.99 18.66 -10.21
N ALA A 232 -4.53 19.28 -11.30
CA ALA A 232 -4.61 18.74 -12.64
C ALA A 232 -3.27 18.87 -13.39
N VAL A 233 -3.01 17.94 -14.30
CA VAL A 233 -1.90 17.98 -15.28
C VAL A 233 -2.46 17.76 -16.67
N SER A 234 -2.07 18.64 -17.60
CA SER A 234 -2.34 18.52 -19.04
C SER A 234 -1.02 18.52 -19.81
N LYS A 235 -1.04 18.23 -21.11
CA LYS A 235 0.14 18.36 -21.98
C LYS A 235 -0.05 19.47 -23.02
N THR A 236 1.05 20.08 -23.44
CA THR A 236 1.06 20.94 -24.63
C THR A 236 2.38 20.75 -25.38
N LEU A 237 2.30 20.53 -26.70
CA LEU A 237 3.45 20.68 -27.59
C LEU A 237 3.69 22.18 -27.87
N LEU A 238 4.81 22.72 -27.41
CA LEU A 238 5.38 23.91 -28.01
C LEU A 238 5.83 23.52 -29.43
N ILE A 239 5.10 23.96 -30.46
CA ILE A 239 5.65 24.00 -31.81
C ILE A 239 6.80 25.01 -31.76
N ARG A 240 8.03 24.54 -31.55
CA ARG A 240 9.23 25.27 -31.96
C ARG A 240 9.22 25.28 -33.49
N THR A 241 8.53 26.25 -34.09
CA THR A 241 8.91 26.70 -35.42
C THR A 241 10.36 27.12 -35.33
N VAL A 242 11.21 26.39 -36.06
CA VAL A 242 12.63 26.69 -36.29
C VAL A 242 12.74 28.13 -36.78
N PHE A 243 13.15 29.05 -35.91
CA PHE A 243 13.68 30.36 -36.27
C PHE A 243 14.55 30.84 -35.10
N ASP A 244 15.80 30.36 -35.08
CA ASP A 244 16.91 30.99 -34.37
C ASP A 244 18.18 30.77 -35.21
N LEU A 245 18.39 31.69 -36.15
CA LEU A 245 19.69 31.96 -36.76
C LEU A 245 19.77 33.48 -36.99
N HIS A 246 19.78 34.24 -35.90
CA HIS A 246 20.17 35.64 -35.90
C HIS A 246 20.90 35.98 -34.59
N ASN A 247 22.18 35.61 -34.51
CA ASN A 247 23.30 36.49 -34.13
C ASN A 247 24.51 35.69 -33.61
N SER A 248 25.50 35.43 -34.48
CA SER A 248 26.91 35.79 -34.21
C SER A 248 27.80 35.46 -35.41
N LYS A 249 28.18 36.51 -36.14
CA LYS A 249 29.44 36.71 -36.90
C LYS A 249 30.11 35.46 -37.49
N LEU A 250 29.88 35.22 -38.78
CA LEU A 250 30.96 34.89 -39.72
C LEU A 250 30.81 35.79 -40.94
N HIS A 251 31.85 36.58 -41.17
CA HIS A 251 32.04 37.32 -42.42
C HIS A 251 32.21 36.33 -43.59
N ASN A 252 31.78 36.79 -44.76
CA ASN A 252 31.93 36.20 -46.10
C ASN A 252 30.93 35.09 -46.45
N CYS A 253 29.84 35.45 -47.15
CA CYS A 253 29.82 35.32 -48.60
C CYS A 253 28.52 35.90 -49.19
N ILE A 254 28.70 36.58 -50.31
CA ILE A 254 27.70 37.33 -51.07
C ILE A 254 26.82 36.35 -51.87
N LEU A 255 25.53 36.71 -51.91
CA LEU A 255 24.42 36.24 -52.76
C LEU A 255 24.78 35.60 -54.11
N PHE A 256 24.09 34.51 -54.44
CA PHE A 256 23.36 34.37 -55.71
C PHE A 256 22.13 33.45 -55.49
N VAL A 257 20.94 33.99 -55.76
CA VAL A 257 19.72 33.24 -56.05
C VAL A 257 19.63 33.18 -57.56
N ASP A 258 19.48 31.99 -58.15
CA ASP A 258 18.60 31.81 -59.31
C ASP A 258 18.26 30.33 -59.57
N SER A 259 16.96 30.09 -59.51
CA SER A 259 16.13 29.20 -60.35
C SER A 259 16.39 27.68 -60.48
N VAL A 260 15.40 26.93 -59.95
CA VAL A 260 14.61 25.86 -60.61
C VAL A 260 15.32 24.54 -60.99
N GLN A 261 15.23 23.54 -60.09
CA GLN A 261 14.48 22.27 -60.28
C GLN A 261 14.71 21.36 -59.06
N CYS A 262 13.66 21.06 -58.30
CA CYS A 262 13.54 19.78 -57.60
C CYS A 262 12.07 19.49 -57.28
N SER A 263 11.56 18.49 -57.98
CA SER A 263 10.26 17.86 -57.80
C SER A 263 10.10 17.32 -56.38
N PHE A 264 8.98 17.65 -55.72
CA PHE A 264 8.47 16.85 -54.60
C PHE A 264 7.08 16.34 -54.95
N SER A 265 7.03 15.07 -55.35
CA SER A 265 5.80 14.29 -55.44
C SER A 265 5.23 14.08 -54.03
N CYS A 266 3.97 14.43 -53.84
CA CYS A 266 3.19 14.02 -52.68
C CYS A 266 2.95 12.51 -52.72
N ILE A 267 3.33 11.79 -51.67
CA ILE A 267 2.75 10.47 -51.37
C ILE A 267 1.47 10.74 -50.58
N LYS A 268 0.32 10.57 -51.25
CA LYS A 268 -0.98 10.33 -50.60
C LYS A 268 -0.84 9.10 -49.71
N SER A 269 -1.19 9.23 -48.43
CA SER A 269 -1.64 8.09 -47.64
C SER A 269 -3.11 8.30 -47.33
N ASP A 270 -3.88 7.26 -47.59
CA ASP A 270 -5.33 7.22 -47.55
C ASP A 270 -5.88 7.60 -46.16
N PHE A 271 -6.68 8.67 -46.13
CA PHE A 271 -7.57 8.97 -45.02
C PHE A 271 -8.91 8.25 -45.25
N PRO A 272 -9.42 7.46 -44.30
CA PRO A 272 -10.84 7.17 -44.25
C PRO A 272 -11.57 8.43 -43.76
N GLU A 273 -12.53 8.87 -44.57
CA GLU A 273 -13.53 9.86 -44.20
C GLU A 273 -14.38 9.34 -43.03
N HIS A 274 -14.17 9.90 -41.85
CA HIS A 274 -15.25 10.12 -40.89
C HIS A 274 -15.03 11.46 -40.21
N PHE A 275 -15.77 12.46 -40.70
CA PHE A 275 -15.98 13.73 -40.02
C PHE A 275 -16.56 13.46 -38.62
N SER A 276 -15.75 13.66 -37.59
CA SER A 276 -16.23 13.96 -36.24
C SER A 276 -15.91 15.42 -35.94
N THR A 277 -16.86 16.29 -36.27
CA THR A 277 -16.90 17.69 -35.85
C THR A 277 -16.86 17.81 -34.32
N LEU A 278 -16.15 18.86 -33.85
CA LEU A 278 -15.96 19.35 -32.47
C LEU A 278 -14.76 18.77 -31.70
N GLN A 279 -13.57 19.24 -32.08
CA GLN A 279 -12.40 19.28 -31.19
C GLN A 279 -12.56 20.41 -30.18
N VAL A 280 -12.51 20.06 -28.88
CA VAL A 280 -12.29 21.00 -27.78
C VAL A 280 -11.01 20.56 -27.07
N ASN A 281 -10.16 21.53 -26.74
CA ASN A 281 -8.77 21.37 -26.36
C ASN A 281 -8.61 21.33 -24.82
N PRO A 282 -8.32 20.18 -24.20
CA PRO A 282 -8.04 20.08 -22.77
C PRO A 282 -6.63 20.56 -22.37
N SER A 283 -5.90 21.24 -23.26
CA SER A 283 -4.71 22.02 -22.89
C SER A 283 -5.10 23.34 -22.17
N VAL A 284 -5.85 23.25 -21.08
CA VAL A 284 -6.31 24.41 -20.29
C VAL A 284 -5.13 25.27 -19.82
N TYR A 285 -4.01 24.62 -19.52
CA TYR A 285 -2.89 25.28 -18.87
C TYR A 285 -1.68 25.56 -19.75
N GLY A 286 -1.60 25.00 -20.95
CA GLY A 286 -0.53 25.29 -21.90
C GLY A 286 0.85 24.74 -21.53
N ASP A 287 0.96 23.92 -20.48
CA ASP A 287 2.20 23.26 -20.04
C ASP A 287 1.94 21.92 -19.33
N ARG A 288 3.02 21.27 -18.85
CA ARG A 288 3.01 19.99 -18.11
C ARG A 288 3.20 20.16 -16.61
N LYS A 289 2.80 21.31 -16.05
CA LYS A 289 2.93 21.55 -14.61
C LYS A 289 1.65 21.12 -13.89
N THR A 290 1.83 20.60 -12.68
CA THR A 290 0.71 20.33 -11.77
C THR A 290 0.11 21.63 -11.29
N ARG A 291 -1.19 21.84 -11.53
CA ARG A 291 -1.86 23.12 -11.26
C ARG A 291 -3.08 22.93 -10.36
N LEU A 292 -3.26 23.84 -9.42
CA LEU A 292 -4.44 23.90 -8.55
C LEU A 292 -5.64 24.32 -9.39
N PHE A 293 -6.75 23.61 -9.27
CA PHE A 293 -7.96 23.96 -9.99
C PHE A 293 -9.21 23.92 -9.11
N VAL A 294 -10.22 24.67 -9.56
CA VAL A 294 -11.62 24.50 -9.17
C VAL A 294 -12.47 24.24 -10.42
N TYR A 295 -13.55 23.49 -10.28
CA TYR A 295 -14.46 23.16 -11.36
C TYR A 295 -15.89 23.08 -10.82
N TRP A 296 -16.87 23.48 -11.63
CA TRP A 296 -18.27 23.26 -11.31
C TRP A 296 -19.07 22.96 -12.57
N THR A 297 -20.20 22.26 -12.44
CA THR A 297 -21.19 22.10 -13.50
C THR A 297 -22.57 21.94 -12.89
N ALA A 298 -23.60 22.42 -13.59
CA ALA A 298 -25.00 22.23 -13.25
C ALA A 298 -25.72 21.25 -14.20
N ASP A 299 -25.00 20.67 -15.18
CA ASP A 299 -25.59 19.86 -16.24
C ASP A 299 -24.65 18.76 -16.77
N ALA A 300 -23.89 18.13 -15.88
CA ALA A 300 -22.93 17.07 -16.22
C ALA A 300 -21.93 17.45 -17.34
N SER A 301 -21.42 18.69 -17.30
CA SER A 301 -20.50 19.28 -18.27
C SER A 301 -21.07 19.43 -19.70
N LYS A 302 -22.40 19.48 -19.88
CA LYS A 302 -23.00 19.64 -21.22
C LYS A 302 -22.85 21.05 -21.77
N LYS A 303 -23.41 22.04 -21.07
CA LYS A 303 -23.39 23.47 -21.43
C LYS A 303 -22.78 24.32 -20.32
N THR A 304 -22.63 23.80 -19.11
CA THR A 304 -22.00 24.50 -17.99
C THR A 304 -20.71 23.82 -17.57
N GLY A 305 -19.76 24.61 -17.08
CA GLY A 305 -18.61 24.10 -16.36
C GLY A 305 -17.29 24.07 -17.11
N CYS A 306 -16.33 24.79 -16.55
CA CYS A 306 -14.95 24.82 -16.99
C CYS A 306 -14.02 25.03 -15.81
N PHE A 307 -12.74 24.80 -16.06
CA PHE A 307 -11.70 24.98 -15.06
C PHE A 307 -11.51 26.46 -14.70
N ASP A 308 -11.34 26.71 -13.41
CA ASP A 308 -10.96 27.99 -12.82
C ASP A 308 -11.92 29.12 -13.19
N LEU A 309 -11.38 30.31 -13.51
CA LEU A 309 -12.16 31.50 -13.91
C LEU A 309 -12.37 31.58 -15.42
N THR A 310 -12.20 30.47 -16.15
CA THR A 310 -12.30 30.46 -17.62
C THR A 310 -13.72 30.79 -18.10
N CYS A 311 -14.72 30.43 -17.29
CA CYS A 311 -16.13 30.75 -17.47
C CYS A 311 -16.67 31.37 -16.18
N PRO A 312 -17.77 32.12 -16.29
CA PRO A 312 -18.32 32.80 -15.13
C PRO A 312 -19.00 31.81 -14.18
N GLY A 313 -19.11 32.16 -12.89
CA GLY A 313 -19.77 31.34 -11.86
C GLY A 313 -19.01 31.26 -10.53
N PHE A 314 -17.69 31.06 -10.54
CA PHE A 314 -16.92 31.03 -9.28
C PHE A 314 -16.53 32.43 -8.83
N VAL A 315 -16.91 32.83 -7.62
CA VAL A 315 -16.57 34.12 -7.03
C VAL A 315 -15.30 33.94 -6.18
N GLN A 316 -14.16 34.36 -6.71
CA GLN A 316 -12.90 34.38 -5.98
C GLN A 316 -12.84 35.61 -5.07
N THR A 317 -12.36 35.42 -3.84
CA THR A 317 -12.23 36.49 -2.83
C THR A 317 -10.82 36.62 -2.28
N SER A 318 -10.03 35.55 -2.32
CA SER A 318 -8.64 35.58 -1.83
C SER A 318 -7.70 36.28 -2.82
N GLY A 319 -6.93 37.24 -2.29
CA GLY A 319 -5.78 37.85 -2.95
C GLY A 319 -4.50 36.99 -2.89
N GLU A 320 -4.54 35.87 -2.15
CA GLU A 320 -3.36 35.10 -1.77
C GLU A 320 -3.04 33.91 -2.65
N ILE A 321 -3.98 33.38 -3.45
CA ILE A 321 -3.75 32.22 -4.31
C ILE A 321 -4.50 32.41 -5.62
N ALA A 322 -3.79 32.26 -6.74
CA ALA A 322 -4.35 32.25 -8.09
C ALA A 322 -4.76 30.82 -8.45
N LEU A 323 -6.00 30.68 -8.89
CA LEU A 323 -6.46 29.46 -9.55
C LEU A 323 -5.69 29.23 -10.86
N GLY A 324 -5.42 27.97 -11.17
CA GLY A 324 -4.62 27.57 -12.31
C GLY A 324 -3.11 27.84 -12.17
N ALA A 325 -2.61 28.26 -10.99
CA ALA A 325 -1.17 28.42 -10.74
C ALA A 325 -0.46 27.08 -10.49
N ALA A 326 0.82 27.01 -10.84
CA ALA A 326 1.64 25.82 -10.62
C ALA A 326 1.87 25.55 -9.11
N ILE A 327 1.70 24.29 -8.70
CA ILE A 327 1.98 23.81 -7.35
C ILE A 327 3.43 23.35 -7.28
N TYR A 328 4.17 23.80 -6.26
CA TYR A 328 5.53 23.35 -5.97
C TYR A 328 5.83 23.51 -4.47
N PRO A 329 6.66 22.63 -3.87
CA PRO A 329 7.25 21.40 -4.42
C PRO A 329 6.26 20.27 -4.63
N LEU A 330 6.66 19.30 -5.46
CA LEU A 330 5.88 18.12 -5.81
C LEU A 330 6.45 16.87 -5.14
N SER A 331 5.60 15.89 -4.84
CA SER A 331 6.06 14.59 -4.37
C SER A 331 6.91 13.90 -5.44
N VAL A 332 7.97 13.24 -5.00
CA VAL A 332 8.81 12.38 -5.85
C VAL A 332 8.92 10.99 -5.20
N PRO A 333 9.08 9.91 -6.00
CA PRO A 333 9.27 8.58 -5.43
C PRO A 333 10.50 8.56 -4.51
N SER A 334 10.35 8.02 -3.29
CA SER A 334 11.41 7.94 -2.26
C SER A 334 11.95 9.28 -1.74
N GLY A 335 11.29 10.41 -2.04
CA GLY A 335 11.59 11.73 -1.47
C GLY A 335 10.55 12.19 -0.45
N LEU A 336 10.64 13.46 -0.04
CA LEU A 336 9.66 14.05 0.88
C LEU A 336 8.26 14.10 0.25
N PRO A 337 7.20 13.64 0.95
CA PRO A 337 5.84 13.74 0.46
C PRO A 337 5.33 15.18 0.60
N TYR A 338 4.71 15.71 -0.47
CA TYR A 338 4.05 17.01 -0.48
C TYR A 338 2.57 16.86 -0.78
N GLN A 339 1.74 17.58 -0.03
CA GLN A 339 0.29 17.50 -0.11
C GLN A 339 -0.37 18.89 -0.02
N ILE A 340 -1.60 18.97 -0.51
CA ILE A 340 -2.50 20.12 -0.34
C ILE A 340 -3.74 19.68 0.44
N THR A 341 -4.25 20.53 1.32
CA THR A 341 -5.50 20.29 2.03
C THR A 341 -6.60 21.12 1.39
N LEU A 342 -7.66 20.46 0.94
CA LEU A 342 -8.84 21.11 0.37
C LEU A 342 -10.07 20.80 1.21
N PHE A 343 -10.90 21.81 1.43
CA PHE A 343 -12.21 21.67 2.07
C PHE A 343 -13.26 22.43 1.28
N ILE A 344 -14.24 21.72 0.72
CA ILE A 344 -15.42 22.32 0.08
C ILE A 344 -16.57 22.25 1.09
N PHE A 345 -17.25 23.36 1.34
CA PHE A 345 -18.26 23.40 2.38
C PHE A 345 -19.33 24.46 2.15
N LYS A 346 -20.56 24.16 2.53
CA LYS A 346 -21.68 25.09 2.44
C LYS A 346 -21.70 26.08 3.60
N ASP A 347 -21.95 27.35 3.32
CA ASP A 347 -22.26 28.34 4.34
C ASP A 347 -23.75 28.19 4.76
N PRO A 348 -24.07 27.97 6.04
CA PRO A 348 -25.44 27.76 6.48
C PRO A 348 -26.30 29.03 6.37
N ASN A 349 -25.70 30.22 6.39
CA ASN A 349 -26.43 31.49 6.38
C ASN A 349 -26.69 31.98 4.94
N THR A 350 -25.73 31.78 4.03
CA THR A 350 -25.84 32.27 2.65
C THR A 350 -26.13 31.18 1.64
N GLY A 351 -25.89 29.91 1.98
CA GLY A 351 -25.98 28.78 1.06
C GLY A 351 -24.81 28.66 0.08
N ASN A 352 -23.83 29.56 0.15
CA ASN A 352 -22.66 29.58 -0.74
C ASN A 352 -21.74 28.37 -0.48
N TRP A 353 -21.29 27.70 -1.54
CA TRP A 353 -20.31 26.61 -1.46
C TRP A 353 -18.88 27.17 -1.49
N TRP A 354 -18.24 27.25 -0.34
CA TRP A 354 -16.88 27.76 -0.18
C TRP A 354 -15.83 26.69 -0.45
N VAL A 355 -14.69 27.11 -1.01
CA VAL A 355 -13.47 26.29 -1.12
C VAL A 355 -12.39 26.90 -0.24
N GLN A 356 -11.85 26.10 0.67
CA GLN A 356 -10.74 26.46 1.52
C GLN A 356 -9.49 25.64 1.18
N TYR A 357 -8.36 26.34 1.11
CA TYR A 357 -7.04 25.78 0.86
C TYR A 357 -6.15 25.90 2.11
N GLY A 358 -5.50 24.79 2.48
CA GLY A 358 -4.53 24.76 3.57
C GLY A 358 -5.10 25.12 4.95
N GLU A 359 -6.38 24.84 5.18
CA GLU A 359 -7.13 25.05 6.45
C GLU A 359 -7.24 26.52 6.89
N LYS A 360 -6.80 27.48 6.06
CA LYS A 360 -6.74 28.90 6.44
C LYS A 360 -7.25 29.84 5.36
N ILE A 361 -6.96 29.54 4.09
CA ILE A 361 -7.21 30.46 2.99
C ILE A 361 -8.53 30.09 2.34
N ASN A 362 -9.56 30.91 2.53
CA ASN A 362 -10.83 30.78 1.82
C ASN A 362 -10.63 31.35 0.41
N LEU A 363 -10.53 30.49 -0.61
CA LEU A 363 -10.23 30.90 -1.99
C LEU A 363 -11.37 31.73 -2.58
N GLY A 364 -12.59 31.27 -2.36
CA GLY A 364 -13.81 31.80 -2.97
C GLY A 364 -14.96 30.80 -2.82
N TYR A 365 -16.06 31.05 -3.51
CA TYR A 365 -17.26 30.24 -3.42
C TYR A 365 -18.08 30.19 -4.71
N TRP A 366 -18.93 29.18 -4.81
CA TRP A 366 -20.01 29.09 -5.79
C TRP A 366 -21.34 29.51 -5.16
N PRO A 367 -22.04 30.52 -5.72
CA PRO A 367 -23.37 30.91 -5.27
C PRO A 367 -24.41 29.80 -5.49
N PRO A 368 -25.39 29.63 -4.58
CA PRO A 368 -26.43 28.61 -4.72
C PRO A 368 -27.33 28.83 -5.94
N ASP A 369 -27.43 30.06 -6.46
CA ASP A 369 -28.23 30.41 -7.64
C ASP A 369 -27.71 29.79 -8.95
N LEU A 370 -26.51 29.18 -8.92
CA LEU A 370 -25.97 28.40 -10.03
C LEU A 370 -26.55 26.99 -10.13
N PHE A 371 -27.24 26.53 -9.08
CA PHE A 371 -27.59 25.13 -8.86
C PHE A 371 -29.08 24.96 -8.60
N ALA A 372 -29.66 23.87 -9.08
CA ALA A 372 -30.99 23.39 -8.73
C ALA A 372 -30.93 22.37 -7.58
N TRP A 373 -30.01 21.40 -7.65
CA TRP A 373 -29.87 20.30 -6.69
C TRP A 373 -28.89 20.64 -5.55
N LEU A 374 -27.70 21.14 -5.87
CA LEU A 374 -26.70 21.62 -4.90
C LEU A 374 -27.12 22.94 -4.23
N ARG A 375 -28.27 23.53 -4.61
CA ARG A 375 -28.93 24.55 -3.79
C ARG A 375 -29.31 23.98 -2.42
N GLY A 376 -29.65 22.68 -2.36
CA GLY A 376 -29.76 21.88 -1.16
C GLY A 376 -28.40 21.39 -0.67
N ASN A 377 -28.36 20.23 -0.04
CA ASN A 377 -27.10 19.57 0.31
C ASN A 377 -26.73 18.56 -0.79
N ALA A 378 -25.46 18.17 -0.82
CA ALA A 378 -24.96 17.20 -1.79
C ALA A 378 -25.43 15.77 -1.45
N GLU A 379 -25.70 14.95 -2.45
CA GLU A 379 -26.09 13.54 -2.24
C GLU A 379 -24.87 12.64 -2.07
N THR A 380 -23.77 12.99 -2.73
CA THR A 380 -22.52 12.23 -2.69
C THR A 380 -21.31 13.12 -2.42
N ALA A 381 -20.33 12.54 -1.71
CA ALA A 381 -19.00 13.10 -1.57
C ALA A 381 -17.97 12.10 -2.09
N GLU A 382 -17.02 12.59 -2.89
CA GLU A 382 -16.04 11.77 -3.60
C GLU A 382 -14.60 12.25 -3.37
N TRP A 383 -13.67 11.30 -3.35
CA TRP A 383 -12.22 11.51 -3.28
C TRP A 383 -11.53 10.63 -4.33
N GLY A 384 -10.64 11.16 -5.15
CA GLY A 384 -9.79 10.31 -5.98
C GLY A 384 -9.27 10.95 -7.25
N GLY A 385 -8.99 10.13 -8.25
CA GLY A 385 -8.42 10.57 -9.52
C GLY A 385 -9.33 10.35 -10.72
N GLU A 386 -9.22 11.25 -11.70
CA GLU A 386 -9.88 11.19 -13.01
C GLU A 386 -8.80 11.28 -14.11
N VAL A 387 -8.98 10.51 -15.18
CA VAL A 387 -8.21 10.61 -16.44
C VAL A 387 -9.20 10.80 -17.58
N TYR A 388 -8.92 11.77 -18.44
CA TYR A 388 -9.66 11.94 -19.69
C TYR A 388 -8.77 11.58 -20.87
N SER A 389 -9.30 10.76 -21.78
CA SER A 389 -8.67 10.46 -23.06
C SER A 389 -9.68 9.96 -24.08
N SER A 390 -9.50 10.43 -25.32
CA SER A 390 -10.24 9.96 -26.49
C SER A 390 -9.95 8.49 -26.86
N LYS A 391 -8.89 7.89 -26.27
CA LYS A 391 -8.49 6.49 -26.50
C LYS A 391 -9.04 5.51 -25.47
N LEU A 392 -9.79 5.94 -24.45
CA LEU A 392 -10.24 5.04 -23.38
C LEU A 392 -11.16 3.92 -23.90
N GLU A 393 -11.95 4.21 -24.93
CA GLU A 393 -12.88 3.24 -25.49
C GLU A 393 -12.23 2.34 -26.58
N HIS A 394 -10.99 2.60 -26.99
CA HIS A 394 -10.38 2.02 -28.20
C HIS A 394 -8.97 1.47 -27.91
N PRO A 395 -8.68 0.18 -28.17
CA PRO A 395 -7.31 -0.33 -28.04
C PRO A 395 -6.41 0.22 -29.17
N PRO A 396 -5.15 0.57 -28.88
CA PRO A 396 -4.49 0.54 -27.58
C PRO A 396 -4.93 1.68 -26.64
N HIS A 397 -5.17 1.31 -25.37
CA HIS A 397 -5.50 2.26 -24.29
C HIS A 397 -4.40 3.32 -24.10
N THR A 398 -4.79 4.53 -23.64
CA THR A 398 -3.86 5.63 -23.36
C THR A 398 -2.77 5.26 -22.36
N LYS A 399 -1.58 5.85 -22.54
CA LYS A 399 -0.45 5.82 -21.59
C LYS A 399 -0.56 6.90 -20.51
N THR A 400 -1.64 7.68 -20.48
CA THR A 400 -1.86 8.69 -19.44
C THR A 400 -2.01 8.02 -18.08
N ALA A 401 -1.14 8.43 -17.17
CA ALA A 401 -1.05 7.95 -15.81
C ALA A 401 -2.06 8.65 -14.90
N MET A 402 -2.61 7.90 -13.93
CA MET A 402 -3.41 8.45 -12.84
C MET A 402 -2.58 8.49 -11.55
N GLY A 403 -2.74 9.55 -10.75
CA GLY A 403 -1.97 9.74 -9.51
C GLY A 403 -0.51 9.99 -9.83
N ASN A 404 0.36 9.02 -9.56
CA ASN A 404 1.78 9.07 -9.96
C ASN A 404 2.13 8.05 -11.06
N GLY A 405 1.13 7.35 -11.62
CA GLY A 405 1.33 6.31 -12.62
C GLY A 405 1.60 4.91 -12.07
N GLN A 406 1.71 4.75 -10.75
CA GLN A 406 1.80 3.44 -10.10
C GLN A 406 0.44 3.00 -9.58
N PHE A 407 0.22 1.69 -9.58
CA PHE A 407 -0.95 1.11 -8.90
C PHE A 407 -0.88 1.39 -7.38
N PRO A 408 -2.02 1.45 -6.68
CA PRO A 408 -2.07 1.76 -5.26
C PRO A 408 -1.23 0.77 -4.44
N ASP A 409 -0.34 1.35 -3.63
CA ASP A 409 0.52 0.67 -2.66
C ASP A 409 0.63 1.52 -1.40
N TYR A 410 -0.06 1.09 -0.34
CA TYR A 410 -0.11 1.81 0.93
C TYR A 410 1.19 1.70 1.73
N VAL A 411 2.07 0.73 1.43
CA VAL A 411 3.32 0.48 2.18
C VAL A 411 4.43 1.41 1.71
N SER A 412 4.62 1.57 0.39
CA SER A 412 5.60 2.53 -0.11
C SER A 412 5.12 3.98 -0.04
N GLY A 413 3.79 4.19 0.04
CA GLY A 413 3.19 5.52 -0.08
C GLY A 413 3.47 6.20 -1.43
N ASN A 414 4.04 5.47 -2.40
CA ASN A 414 4.41 5.96 -3.72
C ASN A 414 3.27 5.73 -4.72
N SER A 415 2.05 6.14 -4.37
CA SER A 415 0.89 6.17 -5.27
C SER A 415 0.12 7.47 -5.09
N GLY A 416 -0.94 7.69 -5.90
CA GLY A 416 -1.93 8.72 -5.58
C GLY A 416 -2.54 8.41 -4.23
N CYS A 417 -2.67 9.42 -3.36
CA CYS A 417 -3.13 9.23 -1.99
C CYS A 417 -3.95 10.42 -1.52
N ILE A 418 -5.06 10.15 -0.84
CA ILE A 418 -5.87 11.13 -0.12
C ILE A 418 -6.01 10.69 1.34
N LYS A 419 -5.66 11.57 2.28
CA LYS A 419 -5.70 11.36 3.73
C LYS A 419 -6.61 12.38 4.43
N ARG A 420 -6.80 12.25 5.75
CA ARG A 420 -7.66 13.12 6.58
C ARG A 420 -9.02 13.42 5.92
N MET A 421 -9.60 12.39 5.30
CA MET A 421 -10.90 12.51 4.64
C MET A 421 -11.97 12.79 5.69
N ARG A 422 -12.75 13.84 5.47
CA ARG A 422 -13.90 14.19 6.33
C ARG A 422 -15.08 14.60 5.48
N ILE A 423 -16.25 14.34 6.01
CA ILE A 423 -17.52 14.87 5.51
C ILE A 423 -18.14 15.79 6.56
N ARG A 424 -19.05 16.62 6.09
CA ARG A 424 -19.97 17.35 6.95
C ARG A 424 -21.39 17.09 6.50
N GLU A 425 -22.28 16.89 7.46
CA GLU A 425 -23.68 16.56 7.23
C GLU A 425 -24.55 17.68 7.83
N ASN A 426 -25.60 17.33 8.56
CA ASN A 426 -26.47 18.27 9.28
C ASN A 426 -25.81 18.89 10.53
N SER A 427 -24.76 18.26 11.08
CA SER A 427 -23.95 18.85 12.16
C SER A 427 -22.79 19.65 11.60
N LEU A 428 -22.43 20.77 12.24
CA LEU A 428 -21.25 21.56 11.86
C LEU A 428 -19.92 20.83 12.12
N VAL A 429 -19.96 19.71 12.85
CA VAL A 429 -18.82 18.83 13.15
C VAL A 429 -18.35 18.11 11.89
N LEU A 430 -17.04 18.16 11.62
CA LEU A 430 -16.38 17.31 10.62
C LEU A 430 -16.32 15.87 11.13
N LYS A 431 -16.89 14.94 10.36
CA LYS A 431 -16.92 13.51 10.70
C LYS A 431 -16.14 12.69 9.71
N PHE A 432 -15.74 11.52 10.18
CA PHE A 432 -15.30 10.45 9.30
C PHE A 432 -16.51 9.88 8.53
N PRO A 433 -16.45 9.66 7.20
CA PRO A 433 -17.55 9.04 6.47
C PRO A 433 -17.73 7.58 6.89
N GLU A 434 -18.85 7.27 7.55
CA GLU A 434 -19.10 5.92 8.11
C GLU A 434 -19.22 4.83 7.03
N TRP A 435 -19.80 5.20 5.88
CA TRP A 435 -20.07 4.27 4.77
C TRP A 435 -19.40 4.77 3.50
N VAL A 436 -18.32 4.11 3.09
CA VAL A 436 -17.59 4.45 1.86
C VAL A 436 -17.48 3.25 0.93
N SER A 437 -17.54 3.51 -0.37
CA SER A 437 -17.38 2.53 -1.44
C SER A 437 -16.28 2.96 -2.40
N THR A 438 -15.46 2.01 -2.85
CA THR A 438 -14.47 2.27 -3.90
C THR A 438 -15.06 1.98 -5.28
N PHE A 439 -14.99 2.95 -6.19
CA PHE A 439 -15.48 2.84 -7.56
C PHE A 439 -14.36 3.04 -8.57
N LEU A 440 -14.35 2.21 -9.61
CA LEU A 440 -13.38 2.22 -10.70
C LEU A 440 -14.00 1.61 -11.96
N ASP A 441 -13.77 2.24 -13.12
CA ASP A 441 -14.31 1.82 -14.42
C ASP A 441 -13.31 0.97 -15.23
N GLU A 442 -12.05 1.39 -15.33
CA GLU A 442 -11.00 0.73 -16.10
C GLU A 442 -9.98 -0.01 -15.21
N TYR A 443 -10.46 -1.04 -14.50
CA TYR A 443 -9.67 -1.82 -13.52
C TYR A 443 -8.38 -2.48 -14.06
N ARG A 444 -8.21 -2.53 -15.39
CA ARG A 444 -7.01 -3.09 -16.03
C ARG A 444 -5.88 -2.06 -16.15
N CYS A 445 -6.24 -0.78 -16.07
CA CYS A 445 -5.44 0.39 -16.40
C CYS A 445 -5.17 1.24 -15.15
N TYR A 446 -6.18 1.35 -14.28
CA TYR A 446 -6.14 2.07 -12.99
C TYR A 446 -6.75 1.19 -11.89
N ASP A 447 -6.32 1.40 -10.65
CA ASP A 447 -6.78 0.64 -9.49
C ASP A 447 -6.87 1.56 -8.26
N ALA A 448 -7.64 1.15 -7.26
CA ALA A 448 -7.87 1.89 -6.03
C ALA A 448 -7.94 0.96 -4.80
N GLU A 449 -7.45 1.43 -3.66
CA GLU A 449 -7.44 0.70 -2.40
C GLU A 449 -7.76 1.65 -1.24
N TYR A 450 -8.80 1.32 -0.47
CA TYR A 450 -9.20 2.05 0.72
C TYR A 450 -8.78 1.30 1.99
N ILE A 451 -8.10 1.99 2.89
CA ILE A 451 -7.61 1.44 4.15
C ILE A 451 -8.36 2.12 5.30
N GLY A 452 -9.42 1.49 5.78
CA GLY A 452 -10.22 1.99 6.91
C GLY A 452 -10.14 1.17 8.21
N ASP A 453 -9.98 -0.15 8.11
CA ASP A 453 -10.22 -1.07 9.23
C ASP A 453 -9.10 -1.13 10.30
N TYR A 454 -7.99 -0.39 10.16
CA TYR A 454 -6.77 -0.60 10.98
C TYR A 454 -5.89 0.63 11.25
N ILE A 455 -6.31 1.84 10.89
CA ILE A 455 -5.55 3.08 11.07
C ILE A 455 -6.44 4.17 11.70
N GLU A 456 -5.86 5.05 12.54
CA GLU A 456 -6.62 6.09 13.26
C GLU A 456 -7.35 7.02 12.29
N ASP A 457 -6.69 7.35 11.18
CA ASP A 457 -7.24 8.14 10.09
C ASP A 457 -7.19 7.33 8.79
N PRO A 458 -8.34 6.91 8.23
CA PRO A 458 -8.40 6.15 6.99
C PRO A 458 -7.76 6.87 5.81
N GLU A 459 -7.15 6.06 4.93
CA GLU A 459 -6.36 6.51 3.80
C GLU A 459 -6.88 5.87 2.52
N PHE A 460 -6.94 6.68 1.46
CA PHE A 460 -7.37 6.23 0.15
C PHE A 460 -6.22 6.32 -0.85
N TYR A 461 -5.90 5.20 -1.49
CA TYR A 461 -4.84 5.10 -2.49
C TYR A 461 -5.42 4.79 -3.86
N TYR A 462 -4.88 5.40 -4.90
CA TYR A 462 -5.34 5.19 -6.27
C TYR A 462 -4.20 5.48 -7.27
N GLY A 463 -4.31 4.89 -8.46
CA GLY A 463 -3.38 5.19 -9.55
C GLY A 463 -3.24 4.06 -10.56
N GLY A 464 -2.38 4.29 -11.54
CA GLY A 464 -2.05 3.31 -12.56
C GLY A 464 -1.47 3.96 -13.82
N PRO A 465 -0.77 3.20 -14.67
CA PRO A 465 -0.04 3.73 -15.81
C PRO A 465 -0.92 3.98 -17.06
N GLY A 466 -2.23 3.65 -17.00
CA GLY A 466 -3.09 3.64 -18.18
C GLY A 466 -2.83 2.38 -19.03
N GLN A 467 -1.77 2.38 -19.84
CA GLN A 467 -1.45 1.24 -20.70
C GLN A 467 -0.66 0.17 -19.93
N ASN A 468 -1.30 -0.96 -19.63
CA ASN A 468 -0.68 -2.04 -18.86
C ASN A 468 0.08 -3.03 -19.79
N PRO A 469 1.41 -3.22 -19.63
CA PRO A 469 2.20 -4.15 -20.46
C PRO A 469 1.80 -5.63 -20.35
N LEU A 470 1.05 -6.01 -19.31
CA LEU A 470 0.70 -7.40 -19.00
C LEU A 470 -0.65 -7.85 -19.63
N ASN A 471 -0.94 -7.45 -20.88
CA ASN A 471 -2.15 -7.86 -21.60
C ASN A 471 -2.11 -9.33 -22.09
N GLY A 472 -1.97 -10.27 -21.15
CA GLY A 472 -2.29 -11.68 -21.33
C GLY A 472 -3.56 -12.03 -20.55
N VAL A 473 -4.63 -12.41 -21.25
CA VAL A 473 -5.99 -12.65 -20.72
C VAL A 473 -6.06 -13.72 -19.62
N ASN A 474 -5.03 -14.56 -19.46
CA ASN A 474 -4.95 -15.60 -18.41
C ASN A 474 -4.15 -15.22 -17.14
N GLY A 475 -3.48 -14.07 -17.10
CA GLY A 475 -2.68 -13.62 -15.95
C GLY A 475 -3.47 -12.82 -14.90
N LYS A 476 -4.44 -12.00 -15.33
CA LYS A 476 -5.10 -11.00 -14.48
C LYS A 476 -6.25 -11.56 -13.62
N THR A 477 -6.98 -12.57 -14.08
CA THR A 477 -8.01 -13.27 -13.26
C THR A 477 -7.37 -14.05 -12.12
N LYS A 478 -6.18 -14.62 -12.36
CA LYS A 478 -5.34 -15.23 -11.31
C LYS A 478 -4.79 -14.17 -10.35
N ALA A 479 -4.30 -13.02 -10.84
CA ALA A 479 -3.78 -11.94 -9.99
C ALA A 479 -4.85 -11.30 -9.09
N ARG A 480 -6.08 -11.07 -9.59
CA ARG A 480 -7.21 -10.56 -8.78
C ARG A 480 -7.71 -11.60 -7.76
N LYS A 481 -7.82 -12.88 -8.15
CA LYS A 481 -8.14 -13.97 -7.21
C LYS A 481 -7.05 -14.11 -6.14
N HIS A 482 -5.78 -13.96 -6.52
CA HIS A 482 -4.65 -14.01 -5.61
C HIS A 482 -4.60 -12.78 -4.68
N ARG A 483 -4.85 -11.56 -5.18
CA ARG A 483 -4.93 -10.31 -4.37
C ARG A 483 -6.12 -10.33 -3.41
N SER A 484 -7.29 -10.79 -3.86
CA SER A 484 -8.47 -10.98 -3.01
C SER A 484 -8.22 -12.04 -1.93
N GLU A 485 -7.57 -13.15 -2.27
CA GLU A 485 -7.18 -14.18 -1.31
C GLU A 485 -6.16 -13.67 -0.29
N ILE A 486 -5.18 -12.89 -0.72
CA ILE A 486 -4.19 -12.25 0.17
C ILE A 486 -4.87 -11.28 1.12
N ASN A 487 -5.77 -10.42 0.63
CA ASN A 487 -6.49 -9.47 1.49
C ASN A 487 -7.43 -10.18 2.47
N ARG A 488 -8.11 -11.25 2.02
CA ARG A 488 -8.90 -12.13 2.90
C ARG A 488 -8.02 -12.75 3.99
N ARG A 489 -6.84 -13.22 3.62
CA ARG A 489 -5.88 -13.83 4.54
C ARG A 489 -5.29 -12.81 5.53
N LEU A 490 -4.97 -11.60 5.09
CA LEU A 490 -4.55 -10.50 5.98
C LEU A 490 -5.62 -10.19 7.03
N LYS A 491 -6.89 -10.13 6.63
CA LYS A 491 -8.01 -9.89 7.56
C LYS A 491 -8.17 -11.02 8.58
N LEU A 492 -7.92 -12.27 8.19
CA LEU A 492 -7.95 -13.42 9.10
C LEU A 492 -6.79 -13.40 10.09
N LEU A 493 -5.57 -13.10 9.63
CA LEU A 493 -4.36 -13.14 10.45
C LEU A 493 -4.24 -11.93 11.37
N ASN A 494 -4.56 -10.74 10.87
CA ASN A 494 -4.48 -9.50 11.64
C ASN A 494 -5.79 -9.24 12.41
N LYS A 495 -6.08 -10.12 13.38
CA LYS A 495 -7.25 -10.03 14.27
C LYS A 495 -7.37 -8.66 14.94
N PRO A 496 -8.57 -8.08 15.11
CA PRO A 496 -8.72 -6.74 15.66
C PRO A 496 -8.13 -6.63 17.07
N ALA A 497 -7.32 -5.59 17.31
CA ALA A 497 -6.76 -5.32 18.63
C ALA A 497 -7.82 -4.75 19.59
N VAL A 498 -7.61 -4.96 20.89
CA VAL A 498 -8.53 -4.50 21.93
C VAL A 498 -8.52 -2.97 21.99
N LYS A 499 -9.72 -2.43 22.14
CA LYS A 499 -9.99 -1.01 22.34
C LYS A 499 -9.89 -0.75 23.83
N THR A 500 -9.06 0.21 24.24
CA THR A 500 -8.84 0.51 25.66
C THR A 500 -10.16 0.94 26.30
N ILE A 501 -10.71 0.12 27.20
CA ILE A 501 -11.70 0.58 28.18
C ILE A 501 -10.88 1.14 29.34
N LYS A 502 -10.77 2.46 29.44
CA LYS A 502 -10.33 3.06 30.72
C LYS A 502 -11.34 2.63 31.77
N ASN A 503 -10.86 1.87 32.77
CA ASN A 503 -11.62 1.49 33.95
C ASN A 503 -12.31 2.71 34.56
N LEU A 504 -13.64 2.76 34.52
CA LEU A 504 -14.43 3.47 35.52
C LEU A 504 -14.36 2.66 36.81
N HIS A 505 -13.46 3.03 37.71
CA HIS A 505 -13.60 2.67 39.12
C HIS A 505 -13.75 3.96 39.92
N LYS A 506 -14.88 4.02 40.66
CA LYS A 506 -15.25 4.96 41.72
C LYS A 506 -15.62 6.39 41.31
N ILE A 507 -16.89 6.57 40.93
CA ILE A 507 -17.68 7.73 41.37
C ILE A 507 -18.99 7.17 41.94
N GLU A 508 -19.09 7.12 43.27
CA GLU A 508 -20.39 6.95 43.94
C GLU A 508 -21.13 8.29 43.86
N LEU A 509 -22.23 8.33 43.10
CA LEU A 509 -23.19 9.42 43.16
C LEU A 509 -24.62 8.84 43.24
N THR A 510 -25.40 9.44 44.13
CA THR A 510 -26.70 9.03 44.68
C THR A 510 -27.85 8.91 43.67
N PRO A 511 -28.93 8.17 44.01
CA PRO A 511 -29.95 7.75 43.05
C PRO A 511 -31.01 8.84 42.86
N CYS A 512 -30.79 9.79 41.94
CA CYS A 512 -31.87 10.66 41.45
C CYS A 512 -31.73 11.20 40.01
N PHE A 513 -30.73 10.79 39.23
CA PHE A 513 -30.47 11.37 37.89
C PHE A 513 -30.44 10.33 36.75
N PHE A 514 -31.44 9.46 36.67
CA PHE A 514 -31.29 8.18 35.95
C PHE A 514 -31.75 8.08 34.48
N LEU A 515 -32.25 9.12 33.78
CA LEU A 515 -32.83 8.90 32.43
C LEU A 515 -32.39 9.81 31.26
N LEU A 516 -31.69 10.94 31.49
CA LEU A 516 -31.30 11.84 30.39
C LEU A 516 -29.79 11.85 30.06
N ILE A 517 -28.97 11.23 30.90
CA ILE A 517 -27.50 11.31 30.80
C ILE A 517 -26.87 10.06 30.15
N LYS A 518 -27.52 8.90 30.22
CA LYS A 518 -26.99 7.65 29.60
C LYS A 518 -26.88 7.72 28.07
N ALA A 519 -27.79 8.42 27.39
CA ALA A 519 -27.77 8.52 25.94
C ALA A 519 -26.72 9.53 25.42
N ARG A 520 -26.47 10.62 26.14
CA ARG A 520 -25.47 11.63 25.73
C ARG A 520 -24.04 11.30 26.14
N ILE A 521 -23.81 10.62 27.27
CA ILE A 521 -22.45 10.21 27.68
C ILE A 521 -21.97 8.97 26.92
N ALA A 522 -22.86 8.04 26.53
CA ALA A 522 -22.48 6.88 25.72
C ALA A 522 -22.03 7.23 24.29
N SER A 523 -22.61 8.29 23.69
CA SER A 523 -22.19 8.76 22.35
C SER A 523 -20.99 9.71 22.35
N LEU A 524 -20.62 10.31 23.50
CA LEU A 524 -19.49 11.24 23.61
C LEU A 524 -18.19 10.60 24.16
N MET A 525 -18.19 9.30 24.51
CA MET A 525 -17.02 8.58 25.02
C MET A 525 -16.46 7.50 24.07
N TYR A 526 -16.87 7.46 22.81
CA TYR A 526 -16.38 6.51 21.81
C TYR A 526 -15.15 7.04 21.03
N CYS A 527 -14.14 7.56 21.73
CA CYS A 527 -12.81 7.77 21.15
C CYS A 527 -11.91 6.61 21.60
N GLN A 528 -11.98 5.52 20.85
CA GLN A 528 -11.38 4.23 21.22
C GLN A 528 -9.91 4.15 20.80
N LEU A 529 -9.00 4.31 21.75
CA LEU A 529 -7.57 4.02 21.52
C LEU A 529 -7.40 2.51 21.35
N VAL A 530 -7.11 2.05 20.14
CA VAL A 530 -6.69 0.65 19.87
C VAL A 530 -5.22 0.52 20.27
N LEU A 531 -4.88 -0.45 21.12
CA LEU A 531 -3.51 -0.57 21.63
C LEU A 531 -2.60 -1.29 20.62
N PHE A 532 -1.77 -0.51 19.93
CA PHE A 532 -0.67 -0.98 19.08
C PHE A 532 0.66 -0.52 19.69
N LEU A 533 1.66 -1.40 19.70
CA LEU A 533 3.01 -1.10 20.13
C LEU A 533 3.94 -1.22 18.92
N GLN A 534 4.52 -0.09 18.49
CA GLN A 534 5.52 -0.09 17.44
C GLN A 534 6.91 -0.31 18.04
N SER A 535 7.52 -1.44 17.72
CA SER A 535 8.85 -1.84 18.14
C SER A 535 9.94 -1.08 17.36
N GLU A 536 11.15 -0.98 17.93
CA GLU A 536 12.29 -0.25 17.35
C GLU A 536 12.77 -0.82 16.01
N ASP A 537 12.56 -2.12 15.79
CA ASP A 537 12.84 -2.84 14.55
C ASP A 537 11.76 -2.63 13.47
N GLY A 538 10.71 -1.86 13.76
CA GLY A 538 9.61 -1.56 12.84
C GLY A 538 8.46 -2.56 12.89
N ASP A 539 8.51 -3.56 13.77
CA ASP A 539 7.38 -4.46 14.01
C ASP A 539 6.23 -3.73 14.69
N ILE A 540 5.00 -4.11 14.34
CA ILE A 540 3.78 -3.63 15.00
C ILE A 540 3.21 -4.81 15.79
N ILE A 541 3.20 -4.69 17.12
CA ILE A 541 2.58 -5.65 18.02
C ILE A 541 1.17 -5.16 18.36
N ALA A 542 0.19 -6.02 18.13
CA ALA A 542 -1.20 -5.77 18.45
C ALA A 542 -1.62 -6.58 19.67
N CYS A 543 -2.22 -5.91 20.66
CA CYS A 543 -2.82 -6.62 21.80
C CYS A 543 -4.21 -7.10 21.40
N VAL A 544 -4.34 -8.39 21.11
CA VAL A 544 -5.57 -9.02 20.64
C VAL A 544 -6.28 -9.69 21.81
N ASP A 545 -7.61 -9.59 21.86
CA ASP A 545 -8.42 -10.30 22.86
C ASP A 545 -8.08 -11.79 22.83
N ILE A 546 -7.84 -12.39 23.99
CA ILE A 546 -7.42 -13.78 24.09
C ILE A 546 -8.39 -14.74 23.40
N TYR A 547 -9.70 -14.43 23.36
CA TYR A 547 -10.74 -15.23 22.71
C TYR A 547 -10.88 -14.97 21.20
N LYS A 548 -10.17 -13.98 20.65
CA LYS A 548 -10.20 -13.62 19.21
C LYS A 548 -8.93 -14.03 18.47
N GLN A 549 -8.02 -14.76 19.13
CA GLN A 549 -6.76 -15.18 18.54
C GLN A 549 -6.94 -16.17 17.38
N PRO A 550 -5.97 -16.29 16.45
CA PRO A 550 -6.07 -17.16 15.27
C PRO A 550 -6.34 -18.63 15.57
N ALA A 551 -5.98 -19.14 16.76
CA ALA A 551 -6.20 -20.53 17.17
C ALA A 551 -7.65 -21.00 16.94
N PHE A 552 -8.63 -20.14 17.20
CA PHE A 552 -10.06 -20.49 17.14
C PHE A 552 -10.67 -20.45 15.74
N ASP A 553 -9.88 -20.09 14.72
CA ASP A 553 -10.27 -20.32 13.34
C ASP A 553 -10.21 -21.81 12.95
N HIS A 554 -9.49 -22.64 13.73
CA HIS A 554 -9.46 -24.08 13.52
C HIS A 554 -10.83 -24.71 13.86
N PRO A 555 -11.42 -25.56 12.98
CA PRO A 555 -12.72 -26.17 13.21
C PRO A 555 -12.83 -26.92 14.55
N ALA A 556 -11.78 -27.65 14.95
CA ALA A 556 -11.76 -28.39 16.21
C ALA A 556 -11.60 -27.50 17.46
N LEU A 557 -11.28 -26.21 17.31
CA LEU A 557 -11.01 -25.31 18.43
C LEU A 557 -12.06 -24.20 18.61
N LYS A 558 -13.11 -24.13 17.78
CA LYS A 558 -14.10 -23.04 17.85
C LYS A 558 -14.75 -22.82 19.23
N ASN A 559 -14.98 -23.91 19.96
CA ASN A 559 -15.58 -23.90 21.31
C ASN A 559 -14.57 -24.35 22.39
N HIS A 560 -13.28 -24.20 22.12
CA HIS A 560 -12.22 -24.65 23.01
C HIS A 560 -12.17 -23.81 24.29
N THR A 561 -12.14 -24.46 25.45
CA THR A 561 -11.96 -23.78 26.74
C THR A 561 -10.48 -23.48 26.97
N ILE A 562 -10.14 -22.20 27.13
CA ILE A 562 -8.75 -21.77 27.30
C ILE A 562 -8.23 -22.19 28.67
N GLN A 563 -7.22 -23.04 28.67
CA GLN A 563 -6.42 -23.32 29.85
C GLN A 563 -5.40 -22.19 30.07
N MET A 564 -5.54 -21.40 31.14
CA MET A 564 -4.65 -20.25 31.38
C MET A 564 -3.26 -20.63 31.89
N GLN A 565 -3.15 -21.74 32.63
CA GLN A 565 -1.89 -22.25 33.18
C GLN A 565 -1.89 -23.80 33.17
N PRO A 566 -0.71 -24.43 33.01
CA PRO A 566 -0.58 -25.89 33.08
C PRO A 566 -0.93 -26.40 34.48
N SER A 567 -1.48 -27.62 34.58
CA SER A 567 -1.78 -28.27 35.86
C SER A 567 -0.52 -28.70 36.64
N PHE A 568 0.60 -28.78 35.92
CA PHE A 568 1.89 -29.19 36.43
C PHE A 568 2.98 -28.41 35.70
N ILE A 569 3.88 -27.78 36.44
CA ILE A 569 5.12 -27.23 35.89
C ILE A 569 6.25 -28.13 36.41
N PRO A 570 6.95 -28.88 35.54
CA PRO A 570 8.05 -29.72 35.98
C PRO A 570 9.16 -28.85 36.58
N SER A 571 9.63 -29.23 37.77
CA SER A 571 10.74 -28.54 38.43
C SER A 571 12.00 -28.65 37.58
N THR A 572 12.61 -27.51 37.27
CA THR A 572 13.89 -27.41 36.56
C THR A 572 15.09 -27.49 37.51
N GLU A 573 14.85 -27.72 38.80
CA GLU A 573 15.90 -27.77 39.84
C GLU A 573 16.82 -28.98 39.64
N THR A 574 18.13 -28.70 39.68
CA THR A 574 19.18 -29.72 39.71
C THR A 574 19.13 -30.50 41.04
N PRO A 575 19.44 -31.81 41.06
CA PRO A 575 19.55 -32.58 42.31
C PRO A 575 20.60 -32.02 43.29
N ASN A 576 21.57 -31.25 42.78
CA ASN A 576 22.54 -30.52 43.57
C ASN A 576 22.17 -29.03 43.53
N GLY A 577 21.73 -28.49 44.67
CA GLY A 577 21.27 -27.09 44.84
C GLY A 577 22.34 -26.00 44.67
N GLU A 578 23.28 -26.17 43.74
CA GLU A 578 24.16 -25.09 43.32
C GLU A 578 23.42 -24.21 42.32
N ARG A 579 23.15 -22.97 42.70
CA ARG A 579 22.74 -21.91 41.77
C ARG A 579 23.90 -21.68 40.80
N GLU A 580 23.96 -22.41 39.69
CA GLU A 580 24.77 -22.01 38.54
C GLU A 580 24.40 -20.55 38.23
N ASN A 581 25.40 -19.67 38.11
CA ASN A 581 25.20 -18.28 37.70
C ASN A 581 24.32 -18.27 36.45
N SER A 582 23.06 -17.84 36.59
CA SER A 582 22.07 -17.90 35.52
C SER A 582 22.61 -17.18 34.29
N ARG A 583 22.81 -17.91 33.19
CA ARG A 583 23.35 -17.36 31.94
C ARG A 583 22.47 -16.21 31.45
N PRO A 584 23.04 -15.16 30.85
CA PRO A 584 22.24 -14.04 30.34
C PRO A 584 21.19 -14.53 29.32
N VAL A 585 19.95 -14.14 29.55
CA VAL A 585 18.80 -14.53 28.72
C VAL A 585 18.46 -13.39 27.76
N VAL A 586 18.09 -13.74 26.53
CA VAL A 586 17.66 -12.76 25.51
C VAL A 586 16.32 -12.11 25.88
N SER A 587 16.03 -10.93 25.35
CA SER A 587 14.75 -10.23 25.52
C SER A 587 14.12 -9.92 24.17
N GLN A 588 12.80 -9.69 24.13
CA GLN A 588 12.16 -9.21 22.91
C GLN A 588 12.15 -7.69 22.83
N LEU A 589 12.56 -7.14 21.68
CA LEU A 589 12.73 -5.70 21.48
C LEU A 589 11.47 -4.88 21.77
N TRP A 590 10.31 -5.38 21.38
CA TRP A 590 9.04 -4.68 21.55
C TRP A 590 8.69 -4.43 23.03
N LYS A 591 9.23 -5.20 23.97
CA LYS A 591 9.01 -5.01 25.42
C LYS A 591 9.49 -3.65 25.92
N LYS A 592 10.49 -3.05 25.26
CA LYS A 592 10.97 -1.70 25.59
C LYS A 592 9.87 -0.64 25.47
N ARG A 593 8.83 -0.91 24.68
CA ARG A 593 7.72 0.02 24.40
C ARG A 593 6.49 -0.19 25.30
N GLY A 594 6.45 -1.28 26.07
CA GLY A 594 5.35 -1.58 27.00
C GLY A 594 4.93 -3.05 26.97
N SER A 595 3.75 -3.32 27.53
CA SER A 595 3.16 -4.66 27.63
C SER A 595 1.68 -4.65 27.24
N CYS A 596 1.14 -5.84 26.95
CA CYS A 596 -0.28 -5.99 26.64
C CYS A 596 -1.13 -6.09 27.93
N PRO A 597 -2.34 -5.50 27.96
CA PRO A 597 -3.22 -5.53 29.13
C PRO A 597 -3.73 -6.93 29.41
N LYS A 598 -4.15 -7.16 30.65
CA LYS A 598 -4.77 -8.43 31.07
C LYS A 598 -5.97 -8.78 30.19
N GLY A 599 -6.10 -10.06 29.84
CA GLY A 599 -7.14 -10.55 28.93
C GLY A 599 -6.79 -10.41 27.44
N THR A 600 -5.58 -9.95 27.11
CA THR A 600 -5.09 -9.83 25.73
C THR A 600 -3.76 -10.56 25.55
N ILE A 601 -3.39 -10.83 24.31
CA ILE A 601 -2.11 -11.43 23.93
C ILE A 601 -1.42 -10.57 22.85
N PRO A 602 -0.08 -10.43 22.90
CA PRO A 602 0.68 -9.73 21.87
C PRO A 602 0.79 -10.61 20.62
N ILE A 603 0.31 -10.09 19.49
CA ILE A 603 0.43 -10.72 18.17
C ILE A 603 1.17 -9.77 17.23
N ARG A 604 2.25 -10.26 16.60
CA ARG A 604 2.95 -9.51 15.54
C ARG A 604 2.04 -9.39 14.32
N ARG A 605 1.91 -8.17 13.79
CA ARG A 605 1.15 -7.93 12.56
C ARG A 605 1.91 -8.44 11.34
N ILE A 606 1.21 -9.21 10.51
CA ILE A 606 1.76 -9.74 9.25
C ILE A 606 1.52 -8.71 8.14
N ARG A 607 2.58 -8.40 7.40
CA ARG A 607 2.53 -7.45 6.27
C ARG A 607 2.11 -8.16 4.98
N ARG A 608 1.55 -7.40 4.04
CA ARG A 608 1.14 -7.96 2.74
C ARG A 608 2.30 -8.54 1.93
N GLN A 609 3.45 -7.87 1.93
CA GLN A 609 4.66 -8.35 1.25
C GLN A 609 5.16 -9.68 1.83
N GLU A 610 4.96 -9.95 3.12
CA GLU A 610 5.31 -11.24 3.75
C GLU A 610 4.44 -12.37 3.17
N LEU A 611 3.12 -12.17 3.09
CA LEU A 611 2.19 -13.15 2.49
C LEU A 611 2.39 -13.38 0.98
N LEU A 612 2.96 -12.40 0.28
CA LEU A 612 3.33 -12.52 -1.13
C LEU A 612 4.57 -13.39 -1.34
N ARG A 613 5.48 -13.42 -0.34
CA ARG A 613 6.75 -14.16 -0.40
C ARG A 613 6.59 -15.60 0.09
N THR A 614 5.79 -15.80 1.12
CA THR A 614 5.62 -17.07 1.82
C THR A 614 4.19 -17.22 2.32
N ASN A 615 3.73 -18.46 2.38
CA ASN A 615 2.45 -18.80 2.99
C ASN A 615 2.59 -19.19 4.47
N GLY A 616 3.73 -18.91 5.10
CA GLY A 616 4.02 -19.31 6.48
C GLY A 616 4.37 -20.78 6.66
N ARG A 617 4.47 -21.58 5.59
CA ARG A 617 4.66 -23.04 5.69
C ARG A 617 6.07 -23.45 5.35
N LYS A 618 6.56 -24.47 6.06
CA LYS A 618 7.73 -25.24 5.65
C LYS A 618 7.40 -25.97 4.34
N SER A 619 8.34 -26.02 3.40
CA SER A 619 8.25 -26.85 2.19
C SER A 619 8.18 -28.33 2.58
N PRO A 620 7.36 -29.16 1.89
CA PRO A 620 7.27 -30.60 2.19
C PRO A 620 8.63 -31.28 2.07
N GLU A 621 8.90 -32.23 2.96
CA GLU A 621 10.11 -33.04 2.89
C GLU A 621 9.97 -34.08 1.76
N HIS A 622 10.83 -34.00 0.75
CA HIS A 622 10.97 -35.02 -0.28
C HIS A 622 12.21 -35.86 0.02
N LEU A 623 12.00 -37.13 0.34
CA LEU A 623 13.07 -38.06 0.69
C LEU A 623 13.63 -38.73 -0.56
N LYS A 624 14.96 -38.75 -0.72
CA LYS A 624 15.62 -39.53 -1.77
C LYS A 624 15.65 -41.02 -1.42
N GLY A 625 15.32 -41.88 -2.38
CA GLY A 625 15.72 -43.30 -2.36
C GLY A 625 14.78 -44.33 -1.71
N THR A 626 13.47 -44.07 -1.55
CA THR A 626 12.55 -45.13 -1.12
C THR A 626 12.12 -46.01 -2.30
N ASN A 627 12.76 -47.19 -2.44
CA ASN A 627 12.13 -48.30 -3.15
C ASN A 627 10.77 -48.56 -2.48
N LYS A 628 9.70 -48.53 -3.27
CA LYS A 628 8.29 -48.64 -2.84
C LYS A 628 7.92 -49.97 -2.14
N THR A 629 8.88 -50.81 -1.78
CA THR A 629 8.70 -52.13 -1.17
C THR A 629 9.28 -52.27 0.24
N ALA A 630 9.90 -51.24 0.82
CA ALA A 630 10.17 -51.20 2.26
C ALA A 630 9.01 -50.49 2.99
N THR A 631 7.80 -51.04 2.84
CA THR A 631 6.61 -50.62 3.58
C THR A 631 6.75 -50.97 5.05
N GLN A 632 6.51 -49.99 5.92
CA GLN A 632 6.03 -50.11 7.30
C GLN A 632 6.84 -51.04 8.24
N ASP A 633 7.61 -50.46 9.17
CA ASP A 633 7.60 -50.87 10.61
C ASP A 633 8.83 -50.55 11.46
N ARG A 634 9.88 -49.87 11.00
CA ARG A 634 11.00 -49.55 11.91
C ARG A 634 11.35 -48.07 11.93
N PHE A 635 10.69 -47.33 12.82
CA PHE A 635 11.48 -46.40 13.62
C PHE A 635 12.54 -47.22 14.32
N MET A 636 13.80 -46.90 14.05
CA MET A 636 14.95 -47.63 14.57
C MET A 636 14.85 -47.76 16.09
N HIS A 637 14.74 -48.98 16.59
CA HIS A 637 15.10 -49.27 17.96
C HIS A 637 16.60 -48.98 18.09
N LEU A 638 16.98 -48.02 18.94
CA LEU A 638 18.39 -47.78 19.33
C LEU A 638 18.98 -48.94 20.15
N ASN A 639 18.46 -50.16 19.98
CA ASN A 639 18.95 -51.36 20.66
C ASN A 639 20.08 -51.99 19.83
N ASN A 640 21.30 -51.54 20.11
CA ASN A 640 22.55 -52.33 20.09
C ASN A 640 22.98 -53.11 18.82
N THR A 641 22.33 -52.96 17.66
CA THR A 641 22.85 -53.53 16.41
C THR A 641 23.70 -52.50 15.67
N LYS A 642 24.98 -52.83 15.48
CA LYS A 642 26.02 -52.11 14.71
C LYS A 642 25.69 -51.98 13.20
N GLY A 643 24.49 -51.52 12.85
CA GLY A 643 24.09 -51.17 11.49
C GLY A 643 24.05 -49.65 11.33
N PRO A 644 24.34 -49.10 10.15
CA PRO A 644 24.24 -47.66 9.90
C PRO A 644 22.79 -47.21 10.10
N ILE A 645 22.60 -46.23 11.00
CA ILE A 645 21.33 -45.54 11.20
C ILE A 645 20.96 -44.87 9.87
N HIS A 646 19.88 -45.30 9.23
CA HIS A 646 19.42 -44.67 7.98
C HIS A 646 18.38 -43.60 8.30
N TYR A 647 18.86 -42.41 8.69
CA TYR A 647 17.97 -41.27 8.83
C TYR A 647 17.54 -40.80 7.43
N PRO A 648 16.24 -40.63 7.19
CA PRO A 648 15.75 -40.18 5.90
C PRO A 648 16.17 -38.73 5.68
N THR A 649 16.92 -38.48 4.60
CA THR A 649 17.50 -37.18 4.29
C THR A 649 16.58 -36.38 3.37
N PRO A 650 16.06 -35.21 3.78
CA PRO A 650 15.25 -34.38 2.91
C PRO A 650 16.12 -33.69 1.85
N GLU A 651 15.66 -33.65 0.60
CA GLU A 651 16.46 -33.19 -0.54
C GLU A 651 16.95 -31.73 -0.41
N ASN A 652 16.10 -30.83 0.13
CA ASN A 652 16.39 -29.39 0.22
C ASN A 652 16.64 -28.91 1.66
N ARG A 653 16.95 -29.82 2.58
CA ARG A 653 17.21 -29.49 4.00
C ARG A 653 18.45 -30.20 4.51
N SER A 654 19.19 -29.49 5.35
CA SER A 654 20.34 -30.06 6.05
C SER A 654 20.14 -29.84 7.55
N THR A 655 20.37 -30.90 8.32
CA THR A 655 20.21 -30.90 9.78
C THR A 655 21.51 -31.29 10.46
N ALA A 656 21.72 -30.74 11.66
CA ALA A 656 22.80 -31.11 12.57
C ALA A 656 22.19 -31.15 13.97
N ILE A 657 21.89 -32.36 14.45
CA ILE A 657 21.01 -32.60 15.60
C ILE A 657 21.54 -33.65 16.58
N LEU A 658 21.16 -33.48 17.83
CA LEU A 658 21.16 -34.50 18.87
C LEU A 658 19.77 -35.14 18.88
N LEU A 659 19.69 -36.47 18.85
CA LEU A 659 18.41 -37.18 18.81
C LEU A 659 18.36 -38.34 19.79
N THR A 660 17.16 -38.60 20.30
CA THR A 660 16.85 -39.77 21.10
C THR A 660 15.52 -40.38 20.66
N TYR A 661 15.43 -41.72 20.70
CA TYR A 661 14.29 -42.50 20.22
C TYR A 661 13.93 -43.61 21.21
N GLY A 662 12.65 -44.00 21.21
CA GLY A 662 12.22 -45.28 21.78
C GLY A 662 11.54 -45.22 23.14
N TYR A 663 11.18 -44.02 23.63
CA TYR A 663 10.45 -43.85 24.88
C TYR A 663 9.19 -43.01 24.68
N ASN A 664 8.22 -43.18 25.57
CA ASN A 664 7.03 -42.33 25.65
C ASN A 664 7.41 -40.99 26.32
N TYR A 665 8.08 -40.12 25.56
CA TYR A 665 8.48 -38.81 26.05
C TYR A 665 7.26 -37.91 26.20
N VAL A 666 7.12 -37.29 27.37
CA VAL A 666 6.04 -36.33 27.66
C VAL A 666 6.58 -34.90 27.75
N GLY A 667 7.84 -34.68 27.42
CA GLY A 667 8.41 -33.35 27.30
C GLY A 667 9.91 -33.34 27.00
N ALA A 668 10.43 -32.14 26.73
CA ALA A 668 11.82 -31.87 26.49
C ALA A 668 12.18 -30.44 26.92
N SER A 669 13.43 -30.24 27.32
CA SER A 669 14.00 -28.95 27.70
C SER A 669 15.31 -28.71 26.96
N ALA A 670 15.61 -27.44 26.70
CA ALA A 670 16.94 -26.99 26.30
C ALA A 670 17.20 -25.51 26.57
N GLU A 671 18.47 -25.19 26.77
CA GLU A 671 19.01 -23.83 26.68
C GLU A 671 19.68 -23.62 25.32
N ILE A 672 18.98 -22.97 24.39
CA ILE A 672 19.50 -22.72 23.06
C ILE A 672 20.27 -21.41 23.06
N ASN A 673 21.55 -21.44 22.77
CA ASN A 673 22.30 -20.19 22.62
C ASN A 673 21.85 -19.45 21.34
N VAL A 674 21.76 -18.11 21.40
CA VAL A 674 21.14 -17.30 20.33
C VAL A 674 22.19 -16.64 19.46
N TRP A 675 22.16 -16.90 18.15
CA TRP A 675 23.03 -16.26 17.15
C TRP A 675 22.20 -15.59 16.06
N ASN A 676 22.82 -14.68 15.30
CA ASN A 676 22.25 -14.12 14.07
C ASN A 676 23.04 -14.55 12.83
N PRO A 677 22.92 -15.82 12.40
CA PRO A 677 23.65 -16.35 11.25
C PRO A 677 23.21 -15.72 9.93
N ARG A 678 24.13 -15.73 8.97
CA ARG A 678 23.86 -15.28 7.60
C ARG A 678 22.92 -16.24 6.88
N VAL A 679 21.90 -15.68 6.23
CA VAL A 679 21.06 -16.38 5.24
C VAL A 679 21.35 -15.78 3.85
N GLU A 680 21.68 -16.62 2.87
CA GLU A 680 22.14 -16.17 1.55
C GLU A 680 21.02 -15.61 0.67
N ARG A 681 19.88 -16.33 0.62
CA ARG A 681 18.78 -16.01 -0.31
C ARG A 681 17.47 -15.85 0.43
N LEU A 682 16.58 -15.02 -0.13
CA LEU A 682 15.27 -14.70 0.46
C LEU A 682 14.44 -15.94 0.90
N PRO A 683 14.31 -17.02 0.09
CA PRO A 683 13.47 -18.17 0.45
C PRO A 683 14.13 -19.13 1.45
N GLU A 684 15.42 -18.92 1.76
CA GLU A 684 16.17 -19.79 2.64
C GLU A 684 15.92 -19.41 4.11
N PHE A 685 16.12 -20.36 5.00
CA PHE A 685 16.06 -20.11 6.43
C PHE A 685 17.01 -21.01 7.18
N THR A 686 17.33 -20.59 8.39
CA THR A 686 18.10 -21.36 9.37
C THR A 686 17.41 -21.28 10.72
N THR A 687 17.53 -22.34 11.51
CA THR A 687 16.88 -22.47 12.83
C THR A 687 17.82 -23.14 13.82
N ALA A 688 17.65 -22.81 15.10
CA ALA A 688 18.03 -23.67 16.21
C ALA A 688 16.79 -23.93 17.07
N GLN A 689 16.45 -25.19 17.31
CA GLN A 689 15.16 -25.55 17.90
C GLN A 689 15.17 -26.91 18.60
N ILE A 690 14.07 -27.17 19.32
CA ILE A 690 13.71 -28.48 19.87
C ILE A 690 12.55 -29.04 19.05
N TRP A 691 12.58 -30.34 18.76
CA TRP A 691 11.45 -31.07 18.17
C TRP A 691 10.98 -32.17 19.10
N LEU A 692 9.67 -32.31 19.26
CA LEU A 692 9.06 -33.54 19.77
C LEU A 692 8.22 -34.15 18.64
N LYS A 693 8.51 -35.41 18.28
CA LYS A 693 7.88 -36.06 17.13
C LYS A 693 7.24 -37.39 17.49
N SER A 694 6.17 -37.74 16.80
CA SER A 694 5.44 -39.01 16.94
C SER A 694 4.79 -39.43 15.62
N GLY A 695 4.65 -40.73 15.36
CA GLY A 695 4.09 -41.25 14.10
C GLY A 695 5.13 -41.42 12.98
N ALA A 696 4.74 -42.03 11.85
CA ALA A 696 5.63 -42.53 10.78
C ALA A 696 6.60 -41.48 10.18
N VAL A 697 7.78 -41.92 9.72
CA VAL A 697 8.80 -41.09 9.05
C VAL A 697 8.24 -40.14 7.98
N ASN A 698 7.33 -40.65 7.15
CA ASN A 698 6.74 -39.87 6.06
C ASN A 698 5.47 -39.13 6.47
N ASN A 699 4.98 -39.33 7.69
CA ASN A 699 3.69 -38.83 8.16
C ASN A 699 3.69 -38.71 9.69
N PHE A 700 4.62 -37.92 10.21
CA PHE A 700 4.76 -37.68 11.63
C PHE A 700 4.02 -36.40 12.05
N GLU A 701 3.72 -36.36 13.32
CA GLU A 701 3.26 -35.19 14.04
C GLU A 701 4.46 -34.58 14.77
N SER A 702 4.58 -33.25 14.77
CA SER A 702 5.62 -32.55 15.52
C SER A 702 5.09 -31.28 16.17
N VAL A 703 5.69 -30.95 17.32
CA VAL A 703 5.66 -29.61 17.92
C VAL A 703 7.08 -29.12 18.10
N GLU A 704 7.31 -27.84 17.80
CA GLU A 704 8.64 -27.27 17.62
C GLU A 704 8.69 -25.85 18.18
N ALA A 705 9.79 -25.51 18.84
CA ALA A 705 10.06 -24.14 19.27
C ALA A 705 11.58 -23.86 19.30
N GLY A 706 11.94 -22.63 18.99
CA GLY A 706 13.34 -22.23 18.87
C GLY A 706 13.50 -20.80 18.39
N TRP A 707 14.68 -20.48 17.86
CA TRP A 707 14.90 -19.25 17.13
C TRP A 707 15.20 -19.52 15.65
N THR A 708 14.84 -18.58 14.79
CA THR A 708 15.05 -18.67 13.33
C THR A 708 15.51 -17.34 12.75
N VAL A 709 16.25 -17.41 11.64
CA VAL A 709 16.46 -16.28 10.72
C VAL A 709 15.79 -16.68 9.39
N HIS A 710 14.73 -15.97 9.01
CA HIS A 710 13.91 -16.30 7.84
C HIS A 710 13.41 -15.03 7.12
N PRO A 711 14.21 -14.47 6.19
CA PRO A 711 13.88 -13.20 5.54
C PRO A 711 12.60 -13.20 4.69
N ALA A 712 12.21 -14.34 4.11
CA ALA A 712 10.92 -14.43 3.41
C ALA A 712 9.73 -14.23 4.37
N GLU A 713 9.80 -14.77 5.59
CA GLU A 713 8.70 -14.74 6.57
C GLU A 713 8.62 -13.40 7.32
N TYR A 714 9.76 -12.84 7.73
CA TYR A 714 9.77 -11.68 8.62
C TYR A 714 10.25 -10.38 7.97
N SER A 715 10.60 -10.42 6.68
CA SER A 715 11.09 -9.27 5.91
C SER A 715 12.39 -8.63 6.42
N ASP A 716 13.11 -9.29 7.33
CA ASP A 716 14.43 -8.91 7.79
C ASP A 716 15.33 -10.14 8.02
N ALA A 717 16.59 -9.89 8.35
CA ALA A 717 17.55 -10.93 8.71
C ALA A 717 17.86 -10.87 10.22
N ARG A 718 16.83 -10.67 11.05
CA ARG A 718 16.97 -10.71 12.51
C ARG A 718 16.61 -12.10 13.04
N THR A 719 17.25 -12.49 14.13
CA THR A 719 16.89 -13.70 14.87
C THR A 719 15.57 -13.51 15.60
N ARG A 720 14.64 -14.42 15.39
CA ARG A 720 13.26 -14.33 15.89
C ARG A 720 12.87 -15.60 16.62
N PHE A 721 12.19 -15.44 17.75
CA PHE A 721 11.60 -16.57 18.48
C PHE A 721 10.39 -17.09 17.69
N PHE A 722 10.34 -18.39 17.43
CA PHE A 722 9.26 -18.98 16.66
C PHE A 722 8.74 -20.28 17.25
N VAL A 723 7.53 -20.63 16.83
CA VAL A 723 6.93 -21.95 17.04
C VAL A 723 6.47 -22.55 15.73
N TYR A 724 6.39 -23.88 15.68
CA TYR A 724 5.84 -24.62 14.54
C TYR A 724 5.16 -25.90 15.04
N TRP A 725 4.18 -26.40 14.30
CA TRP A 725 3.61 -27.73 14.52
C TRP A 725 3.14 -28.35 13.21
N THR A 726 3.02 -29.67 13.12
CA THR A 726 2.45 -30.38 11.96
C THR A 726 1.81 -31.69 12.42
N VAL A 727 0.86 -32.21 11.66
CA VAL A 727 0.29 -33.56 11.84
C VAL A 727 0.53 -34.49 10.65
N ASP A 728 1.12 -33.96 9.57
CA ASP A 728 1.32 -34.69 8.32
C ASP A 728 2.74 -34.57 7.74
N GLY A 729 3.74 -34.32 8.58
CA GLY A 729 5.14 -34.16 8.15
C GLY A 729 5.36 -33.02 7.17
N TYR A 730 4.85 -31.82 7.48
CA TYR A 730 4.99 -30.57 6.70
C TYR A 730 4.34 -30.59 5.31
N LYS A 731 3.39 -31.50 5.03
CA LYS A 731 2.76 -31.59 3.71
C LYS A 731 1.69 -30.53 3.51
N LYS A 732 0.67 -30.52 4.36
CA LYS A 732 -0.48 -29.61 4.28
C LYS A 732 -0.74 -28.88 5.58
N THR A 733 -0.24 -29.37 6.71
CA THR A 733 -0.47 -28.77 8.03
C THR A 733 0.75 -28.03 8.55
N GLY A 734 0.51 -27.13 9.50
CA GLY A 734 1.55 -26.34 10.11
C GLY A 734 1.87 -25.03 9.41
N CYS A 735 2.38 -24.10 10.22
CA CYS A 735 2.96 -22.84 9.80
C CYS A 735 3.86 -22.30 10.92
N PHE A 736 4.68 -21.31 10.59
CA PHE A 736 5.39 -20.50 11.58
C PHE A 736 4.40 -19.66 12.39
N ASP A 737 4.62 -19.63 13.69
CA ASP A 737 3.93 -18.76 14.65
C ASP A 737 2.40 -18.87 14.59
N LEU A 738 1.74 -17.71 14.48
CA LEU A 738 0.29 -17.58 14.38
C LEU A 738 -0.16 -17.27 12.94
N THR A 739 0.69 -17.55 11.93
CA THR A 739 0.38 -17.40 10.49
C THR A 739 -0.70 -18.40 10.02
N CYS A 740 -1.06 -19.33 10.89
CA CYS A 740 -2.20 -20.23 10.81
C CYS A 740 -2.62 -20.60 12.24
N TYR A 741 -3.76 -21.25 12.34
CA TYR A 741 -4.34 -21.70 13.60
C TYR A 741 -3.55 -22.88 14.22
N GLY A 742 -3.80 -23.18 15.50
CA GLY A 742 -3.35 -24.40 16.17
C GLY A 742 -2.56 -24.20 17.47
N PHE A 743 -1.94 -23.04 17.67
CA PHE A 743 -1.33 -22.68 18.95
C PHE A 743 -2.21 -21.72 19.72
N VAL A 744 -2.55 -22.05 20.96
CA VAL A 744 -3.32 -21.19 21.88
C VAL A 744 -2.34 -20.42 22.75
N GLN A 745 -2.13 -19.15 22.46
CA GLN A 745 -1.28 -18.26 23.26
C GLN A 745 -2.07 -17.70 24.44
N THR A 746 -1.42 -17.63 25.60
CA THR A 746 -2.00 -17.15 26.87
C THR A 746 -1.18 -16.05 27.53
N SER A 747 0.11 -15.93 27.20
CA SER A 747 1.01 -14.94 27.78
C SER A 747 0.83 -13.54 27.20
N THR A 748 0.89 -12.52 28.06
CA THR A 748 1.00 -11.10 27.68
C THR A 748 2.44 -10.67 27.39
N GLU A 749 3.41 -11.54 27.67
CA GLU A 749 4.82 -11.18 27.75
C GLU A 749 5.64 -11.64 26.55
N ILE A 750 5.16 -12.58 25.73
CA ILE A 750 5.95 -13.09 24.60
C ILE A 750 5.12 -13.00 23.33
N ALA A 751 5.62 -12.30 22.33
CA ALA A 751 5.06 -12.23 20.99
C ALA A 751 5.75 -13.26 20.09
N LEU A 752 5.00 -14.22 19.55
CA LEU A 752 5.55 -15.16 18.56
C LEU A 752 5.98 -14.41 17.29
N GLY A 753 7.11 -14.80 16.73
CA GLY A 753 7.76 -14.13 15.60
C GLY A 753 8.48 -12.83 15.97
N GLY A 754 8.49 -12.42 17.25
CA GLY A 754 9.21 -11.22 17.69
C GLY A 754 10.73 -11.39 17.70
N ALA A 755 11.45 -10.34 17.34
CA ALA A 755 12.91 -10.32 17.35
C ALA A 755 13.47 -10.47 18.78
N VAL A 756 14.52 -11.29 18.92
CA VAL A 756 15.22 -11.55 20.19
C VAL A 756 16.60 -10.92 20.18
N GLU A 757 16.91 -10.14 21.22
CA GLU A 757 18.19 -9.45 21.39
C GLU A 757 18.57 -9.36 22.88
N PRO A 758 19.87 -9.27 23.19
CA PRO A 758 21.02 -9.32 22.28
C PRO A 758 21.36 -10.75 21.81
N GLY A 759 22.10 -10.89 20.70
CA GLY A 759 22.65 -12.17 20.26
C GLY A 759 24.05 -12.44 20.82
N SER A 760 24.45 -13.71 20.88
CA SER A 760 25.82 -14.14 21.15
C SER A 760 26.81 -13.57 20.13
N SER A 761 28.07 -13.41 20.54
CA SER A 761 29.17 -13.00 19.66
C SER A 761 30.46 -13.71 20.02
N SER A 762 31.33 -13.94 19.04
CA SER A 762 32.58 -14.67 19.25
C SER A 762 33.48 -13.96 20.26
N PHE A 763 34.09 -14.73 21.18
CA PHE A 763 34.90 -14.21 22.30
C PHE A 763 34.18 -13.25 23.27
N GLN A 764 32.88 -13.06 23.12
CA GLN A 764 32.07 -12.13 23.93
C GLN A 764 30.99 -12.89 24.70
N GLN A 765 30.14 -12.13 25.39
CA GLN A 765 29.02 -12.64 26.16
C GLN A 765 28.12 -13.54 25.30
N GLN A 766 27.85 -14.74 25.82
CA GLN A 766 26.90 -15.67 25.23
C GLN A 766 25.52 -15.46 25.85
N TYR A 767 24.49 -15.44 25.01
CA TYR A 767 23.09 -15.32 25.42
C TYR A 767 22.32 -16.58 25.09
N VAL A 768 21.41 -16.98 25.98
CA VAL A 768 20.61 -18.20 25.84
C VAL A 768 19.11 -17.92 25.80
N LEU A 769 18.38 -18.87 25.23
CA LEU A 769 16.94 -18.92 25.18
C LEU A 769 16.49 -20.27 25.76
N PRO A 770 16.13 -20.32 27.06
CA PRO A 770 15.61 -21.51 27.70
C PRO A 770 14.20 -21.83 27.19
N ILE A 771 14.00 -23.05 26.67
CA ILE A 771 12.75 -23.53 26.11
C ILE A 771 12.41 -24.88 26.74
N ASN A 772 11.18 -25.01 27.21
CA ASN A 772 10.60 -26.26 27.70
C ASN A 772 9.30 -26.53 26.96
N ILE A 773 9.14 -27.75 26.45
CA ILE A 773 7.89 -28.23 25.88
C ILE A 773 7.48 -29.48 26.65
N PHE A 774 6.27 -29.52 27.20
CA PHE A 774 5.78 -30.69 27.94
C PHE A 774 4.28 -30.88 27.80
N MET A 775 3.81 -32.12 27.91
CA MET A 775 2.41 -32.46 27.91
C MET A 775 1.83 -32.31 29.31
N ASP A 776 0.72 -31.60 29.41
CA ASP A 776 -0.08 -31.52 30.63
C ASP A 776 -0.77 -32.87 30.89
N PRO A 777 -0.54 -33.51 32.05
CA PRO A 777 -1.12 -34.83 32.36
C PRO A 777 -2.64 -34.82 32.50
N THR A 778 -3.24 -33.66 32.78
CA THR A 778 -4.70 -33.53 33.00
C THR A 778 -5.44 -33.25 31.69
N THR A 779 -4.89 -32.38 30.84
CA THR A 779 -5.58 -31.89 29.64
C THR A 779 -5.03 -32.46 28.34
N THR A 780 -3.88 -33.16 28.37
CA THR A 780 -3.11 -33.61 27.18
C THR A 780 -2.64 -32.48 26.26
N ASN A 781 -2.68 -31.23 26.75
CA ASN A 781 -2.20 -30.07 26.03
C ASN A 781 -0.67 -29.99 26.09
N TRP A 782 0.00 -29.75 24.96
CA TRP A 782 1.44 -29.54 24.91
C TRP A 782 1.76 -28.09 25.22
N TRP A 783 2.25 -27.81 26.43
CA TRP A 783 2.64 -26.49 26.89
C TRP A 783 4.03 -26.10 26.41
N LEU A 784 4.18 -24.85 26.02
CA LEU A 784 5.44 -24.18 25.75
C LEU A 784 5.74 -23.18 26.86
N VAL A 785 6.89 -23.36 27.50
CA VAL A 785 7.46 -22.40 28.44
C VAL A 785 8.77 -21.88 27.87
N CYS A 786 8.90 -20.56 27.78
CA CYS A 786 10.08 -19.88 27.28
C CYS A 786 10.52 -18.86 28.32
N GLN A 787 11.79 -18.89 28.76
CA GLN A 787 12.29 -18.01 29.83
C GLN A 787 11.43 -18.03 31.11
N ASN A 788 10.98 -19.22 31.53
CA ASN A 788 10.05 -19.44 32.64
C ASN A 788 8.66 -18.79 32.48
N ILE A 789 8.31 -18.29 31.29
CA ILE A 789 6.99 -17.76 30.96
C ILE A 789 6.22 -18.84 30.20
N ALA A 790 5.07 -19.26 30.71
CA ALA A 790 4.13 -20.11 29.99
C ALA A 790 3.52 -19.32 28.82
N VAL A 791 4.06 -19.54 27.61
CA VAL A 791 3.68 -18.79 26.40
C VAL A 791 2.27 -19.16 25.96
N GLY A 792 1.97 -20.46 26.00
CA GLY A 792 0.75 -21.05 25.48
C GLY A 792 0.92 -22.54 25.27
N TYR A 793 0.00 -23.16 24.51
CA TYR A 793 0.00 -24.60 24.27
C TYR A 793 -0.60 -24.98 22.93
N TRP A 794 -0.23 -26.16 22.44
CA TRP A 794 -0.94 -26.88 21.38
C TRP A 794 -1.96 -27.83 22.00
N PRO A 795 -3.26 -27.69 21.67
CA PRO A 795 -4.28 -28.60 22.19
C PRO A 795 -4.05 -30.05 21.77
N GLY A 796 -4.17 -30.99 22.71
CA GLY A 796 -4.00 -32.43 22.43
C GLY A 796 -4.99 -32.97 21.39
N SER A 797 -6.14 -32.29 21.20
CA SER A 797 -7.16 -32.60 20.20
C SER A 797 -6.71 -32.39 18.75
N LEU A 798 -5.59 -31.69 18.51
CA LEU A 798 -5.00 -31.55 17.19
C LEU A 798 -4.27 -32.82 16.74
N PHE A 799 -3.87 -33.67 17.68
CA PHE A 799 -2.92 -34.76 17.45
C PHE A 799 -3.58 -36.13 17.61
N SER A 800 -3.06 -37.12 16.89
CA SER A 800 -3.43 -38.53 17.00
C SER A 800 -2.38 -39.31 17.79
N SER A 801 -1.10 -39.09 17.50
CA SER A 801 0.03 -39.82 18.10
C SER A 801 0.66 -39.02 19.25
N LEU A 802 0.92 -37.73 19.02
CA LEU A 802 1.40 -36.80 20.06
C LEU A 802 0.38 -36.57 21.17
N LYS A 803 -0.88 -36.96 21.00
CA LYS A 803 -1.88 -36.94 22.08
C LYS A 803 -1.50 -37.85 23.27
N HIS A 804 -0.67 -38.86 23.03
CA HIS A 804 -0.23 -39.83 24.04
C HIS A 804 1.18 -39.52 24.54
N SER A 805 2.13 -39.44 23.62
CA SER A 805 3.53 -39.12 23.89
C SER A 805 4.30 -38.89 22.59
N ALA A 806 5.46 -38.25 22.68
CA ALA A 806 6.45 -38.23 21.62
C ALA A 806 7.27 -39.52 21.62
N THR A 807 7.60 -40.04 20.44
CA THR A 807 8.47 -41.22 20.27
C THR A 807 9.93 -40.85 20.08
N SER A 808 10.19 -39.59 19.70
CA SER A 808 11.52 -39.02 19.60
C SER A 808 11.56 -37.56 20.03
N VAL A 809 12.74 -37.17 20.50
CA VAL A 809 13.09 -35.79 20.81
C VAL A 809 14.38 -35.46 20.07
N GLU A 810 14.42 -34.29 19.44
CA GLU A 810 15.57 -33.78 18.70
C GLU A 810 15.92 -32.37 19.20
N TRP A 811 17.21 -32.04 19.19
CA TRP A 811 17.74 -30.71 19.48
C TRP A 811 18.80 -30.33 18.46
N GLY A 812 18.83 -29.09 18.00
CA GLY A 812 19.90 -28.61 17.13
C GLY A 812 19.43 -27.72 16.00
N GLY A 813 20.12 -27.81 14.87
CA GLY A 813 20.00 -26.89 13.76
C GLY A 813 19.37 -27.48 12.51
N GLN A 814 18.70 -26.62 11.73
CA GLN A 814 18.19 -26.95 10.40
C GLN A 814 18.40 -25.77 9.46
N VAL A 815 18.89 -26.05 8.26
CA VAL A 815 18.96 -25.12 7.12
C VAL A 815 18.06 -25.62 6.01
N TYR A 816 17.31 -24.70 5.40
CA TYR A 816 16.58 -24.94 4.16
C TYR A 816 17.18 -24.12 3.02
N SER A 817 17.55 -24.81 1.94
CA SER A 817 17.91 -24.19 0.66
C SER A 817 17.69 -25.16 -0.48
N VAL A 818 17.31 -24.62 -1.65
CA VAL A 818 17.28 -25.38 -2.90
C VAL A 818 18.68 -25.81 -3.37
N ASN A 819 19.75 -25.25 -2.81
CA ASN A 819 21.14 -25.55 -3.11
C ASN A 819 21.81 -26.51 -2.10
N VAL A 820 21.08 -26.98 -1.08
CA VAL A 820 21.53 -28.08 -0.22
C VAL A 820 21.88 -29.29 -1.09
N ARG A 821 22.99 -29.97 -0.81
CA ARG A 821 23.53 -31.10 -1.58
C ARG A 821 23.75 -30.83 -3.08
N LYS A 822 23.96 -29.56 -3.45
CA LYS A 822 24.32 -29.13 -4.82
C LYS A 822 25.60 -28.31 -4.79
N THR A 823 26.27 -28.23 -5.94
CA THR A 823 27.48 -27.41 -6.13
C THR A 823 27.19 -26.30 -7.15
N PRO A 824 27.39 -25.01 -6.81
CA PRO A 824 27.85 -24.52 -5.51
C PRO A 824 26.80 -24.68 -4.41
N HIS A 825 27.26 -25.04 -3.21
CA HIS A 825 26.42 -25.12 -2.02
C HIS A 825 25.91 -23.74 -1.58
N THR A 826 24.85 -23.67 -0.77
CA THR A 826 24.38 -22.41 -0.17
C THR A 826 25.39 -21.84 0.83
N LYS A 827 25.53 -20.51 0.87
CA LYS A 827 26.26 -19.75 1.90
C LYS A 827 25.43 -19.47 3.16
N THR A 828 24.25 -20.07 3.28
CA THR A 828 23.42 -19.97 4.49
C THR A 828 24.08 -20.74 5.62
N ALA A 829 24.37 -20.05 6.71
CA ALA A 829 25.03 -20.59 7.88
C ALA A 829 24.02 -21.28 8.82
N MET A 830 24.48 -22.32 9.51
CA MET A 830 23.76 -22.96 10.62
C MET A 830 24.35 -22.52 11.95
N GLY A 831 23.50 -22.29 12.96
CA GLY A 831 23.96 -21.91 14.29
C GLY A 831 24.66 -20.56 14.28
N SER A 832 25.95 -20.54 14.60
CA SER A 832 26.81 -19.35 14.55
C SER A 832 27.51 -19.14 13.20
N GLY A 833 27.53 -20.18 12.35
CA GLY A 833 28.38 -20.25 11.16
C GLY A 833 29.77 -20.84 11.40
N TYR A 834 30.17 -21.10 12.65
CA TYR A 834 31.39 -21.84 13.00
C TYR A 834 31.11 -23.34 13.11
N ASP A 835 32.15 -24.15 12.91
CA ASP A 835 32.08 -25.60 13.09
C ASP A 835 31.87 -25.98 14.56
N ALA A 836 31.21 -27.11 14.81
CA ALA A 836 30.91 -27.61 16.15
C ALA A 836 32.16 -27.88 17.00
N ASP A 837 33.28 -28.23 16.36
CA ASP A 837 34.59 -28.45 16.98
C ASP A 837 35.20 -27.19 17.61
N GLU A 838 34.69 -26.00 17.27
CA GLU A 838 35.14 -24.73 17.87
C GLU A 838 34.53 -24.51 19.27
N LEU A 839 33.58 -25.36 19.69
CA LEU A 839 32.99 -25.42 21.03
C LEU A 839 32.48 -24.05 21.54
N TYR A 840 32.56 -23.84 22.86
CA TYR A 840 31.97 -22.71 23.55
C TYR A 840 32.62 -21.38 23.16
N GLY A 841 31.79 -20.37 22.92
CA GLY A 841 32.23 -19.04 22.50
C GLY A 841 32.30 -18.87 20.98
N PHE A 842 32.18 -19.94 20.20
CA PHE A 842 32.18 -19.89 18.73
C PHE A 842 31.01 -20.66 18.13
N ALA A 843 30.90 -21.97 18.41
CA ALA A 843 29.86 -22.82 17.88
C ALA A 843 28.51 -22.48 18.52
N CYS A 844 27.41 -22.78 17.82
CA CYS A 844 26.10 -22.77 18.44
C CYS A 844 25.95 -24.00 19.32
N PHE A 845 25.25 -23.85 20.46
CA PHE A 845 25.09 -24.94 21.41
C PHE A 845 23.67 -25.04 21.96
N ILE A 846 23.34 -26.27 22.34
CA ILE A 846 22.19 -26.66 23.15
C ILE A 846 22.74 -27.09 24.52
N GLY A 847 22.48 -26.25 25.53
CA GLY A 847 22.80 -26.52 26.92
C GLY A 847 21.68 -27.31 27.60
N GLN A 848 22.04 -28.19 28.51
CA GLN A 848 21.11 -29.02 29.29
C GLN A 848 19.99 -29.68 28.43
N PRO A 849 20.33 -30.42 27.34
CA PRO A 849 19.32 -31.15 26.58
C PRO A 849 18.73 -32.27 27.45
N ARG A 850 17.48 -32.09 27.89
CA ARG A 850 16.81 -33.01 28.82
C ARG A 850 15.48 -33.47 28.27
N ILE A 851 15.12 -34.71 28.58
CA ILE A 851 13.78 -35.27 28.33
C ILE A 851 12.98 -35.29 29.62
N LEU A 852 11.67 -35.26 29.46
CA LEU A 852 10.68 -35.53 30.50
C LEU A 852 9.92 -36.79 30.10
N ASP A 853 9.86 -37.76 31.01
CA ASP A 853 9.04 -38.95 30.88
C ASP A 853 8.02 -39.03 32.04
N TYR A 854 7.32 -40.15 32.18
CA TYR A 854 6.33 -40.33 33.23
C TYR A 854 6.89 -40.34 34.67
N SER A 855 8.22 -40.32 34.86
CA SER A 855 8.82 -40.05 36.18
C SER A 855 8.68 -38.59 36.62
N LYS A 856 8.26 -37.70 35.70
CA LYS A 856 8.02 -36.27 35.93
C LYS A 856 9.26 -35.47 36.36
N SER A 857 10.46 -36.02 36.12
CA SER A 857 11.73 -35.31 36.32
C SER A 857 12.46 -35.13 35.00
N TYR A 858 13.08 -33.96 34.83
CA TYR A 858 13.97 -33.73 33.70
C TYR A 858 15.26 -34.51 33.89
N LYS A 859 15.69 -35.22 32.85
CA LYS A 859 16.95 -35.98 32.86
C LYS A 859 17.61 -35.98 31.49
N TYR A 860 18.93 -36.14 31.50
CA TYR A 860 19.67 -36.38 30.27
C TYR A 860 19.22 -37.72 29.63
N PRO A 861 18.99 -37.78 28.31
CA PRO A 861 18.55 -39.00 27.64
C PRO A 861 19.63 -40.10 27.72
N THR A 862 19.23 -41.31 28.16
CA THR A 862 20.16 -42.45 28.29
C THR A 862 20.68 -42.94 26.94
N PHE A 863 19.83 -42.91 25.91
CA PHE A 863 20.17 -43.31 24.55
C PHE A 863 20.12 -42.10 23.64
N VAL A 864 21.29 -41.55 23.31
CA VAL A 864 21.40 -40.34 22.49
C VAL A 864 22.38 -40.55 21.36
N ALA A 865 22.06 -40.02 20.19
CA ALA A 865 22.92 -40.07 19.01
C ALA A 865 23.08 -38.66 18.41
N VAL A 866 24.23 -38.44 17.78
CA VAL A 866 24.48 -37.25 16.96
C VAL A 866 24.21 -37.61 15.52
N TRP A 867 23.45 -36.77 14.82
CA TRP A 867 23.17 -36.91 13.40
C TRP A 867 23.47 -35.60 12.66
N GLN A 868 24.10 -35.73 11.49
CA GLN A 868 24.36 -34.60 10.61
C GLN A 868 24.25 -35.07 9.16
N ASP A 869 23.55 -34.27 8.36
CA ASP A 869 23.21 -34.59 6.98
C ASP A 869 24.38 -34.38 6.00
N GLU A 870 25.14 -33.31 6.22
CA GLU A 870 26.24 -32.87 5.36
C GLU A 870 27.42 -32.43 6.23
N TYR A 871 28.15 -33.38 6.82
CA TYR A 871 29.25 -33.11 7.76
C TYR A 871 30.25 -32.03 7.31
N ASN A 872 30.61 -32.02 6.02
CA ASN A 872 31.56 -31.06 5.48
C ASN A 872 31.01 -29.62 5.37
N CYS A 873 29.69 -29.45 5.45
CA CYS A 873 28.97 -28.17 5.33
C CYS A 873 28.48 -27.68 6.70
N TYR A 874 27.97 -28.62 7.52
CA TYR A 874 27.46 -28.42 8.86
C TYR A 874 27.88 -29.58 9.77
N SER A 875 28.57 -29.25 10.86
CA SER A 875 29.10 -30.19 11.83
C SER A 875 28.29 -30.19 13.14
N ALA A 876 28.31 -31.31 13.87
CA ALA A 876 27.64 -31.50 15.14
C ALA A 876 28.42 -32.45 16.06
N ILE A 877 28.48 -32.10 17.36
CA ILE A 877 29.25 -32.84 18.38
C ILE A 877 28.52 -32.79 19.72
N ASN A 878 28.40 -33.94 20.38
CA ASN A 878 27.90 -34.04 21.75
C ASN A 878 29.09 -34.11 22.72
N TYR A 879 29.49 -32.96 23.25
CA TYR A 879 30.71 -32.82 24.03
C TYR A 879 30.44 -32.97 25.52
N LYS A 880 31.20 -33.85 26.19
CA LYS A 880 31.17 -34.02 27.66
C LYS A 880 32.50 -33.54 28.25
N ALA A 881 32.44 -32.53 29.12
CA ALA A 881 33.61 -32.09 29.88
C ALA A 881 34.05 -33.23 30.83
N GLY A 882 35.36 -33.40 31.04
CA GLY A 882 35.99 -34.63 31.56
C GLY A 882 35.55 -35.15 32.94
N ASN A 883 34.63 -34.49 33.65
CA ASN A 883 34.09 -35.01 34.90
C ASN A 883 32.95 -36.02 34.64
N ALA A 884 32.87 -37.07 35.47
CA ALA A 884 31.87 -38.12 35.31
C ALA A 884 30.42 -37.60 35.41
N ASN A 885 30.21 -36.52 36.16
CA ASN A 885 28.89 -35.95 36.50
C ASN A 885 28.41 -34.82 35.56
N ASP A 886 29.26 -34.34 34.63
CA ASP A 886 28.86 -33.23 33.75
C ASP A 886 27.87 -33.72 32.68
N GLU A 887 26.74 -33.01 32.52
CA GLU A 887 25.84 -33.25 31.39
C GLU A 887 26.51 -32.77 30.09
N ALA A 888 26.37 -33.55 29.01
CA ALA A 888 26.98 -33.19 27.74
C ALA A 888 26.29 -31.95 27.13
N THR A 889 27.09 -31.05 26.58
CA THR A 889 26.63 -29.90 25.79
C THR A 889 26.71 -30.27 24.31
N PHE A 890 25.61 -30.05 23.60
CA PHE A 890 25.57 -30.35 22.17
C PHE A 890 25.93 -29.11 21.36
N PHE A 891 27.00 -29.18 20.58
CA PHE A 891 27.47 -28.13 19.68
C PHE A 891 27.11 -28.47 18.24
N PHE A 892 26.72 -27.46 17.48
CA PHE A 892 26.39 -27.58 16.06
C PHE A 892 26.62 -26.27 15.32
N GLY A 893 26.90 -26.34 14.03
CA GLY A 893 27.03 -25.16 13.19
C GLY A 893 27.76 -25.43 11.90
N GLY A 894 28.01 -24.38 11.14
CA GLY A 894 28.83 -24.44 9.93
C GLY A 894 28.45 -23.34 8.94
N PRO A 895 29.38 -22.95 8.06
CA PRO A 895 29.17 -21.84 7.12
C PRO A 895 28.28 -22.19 5.93
N GLY A 896 27.93 -23.47 5.74
CA GLY A 896 27.35 -23.96 4.49
C GLY A 896 28.45 -24.13 3.45
N GLN A 897 28.56 -23.19 2.51
CA GLN A 897 29.58 -23.23 1.45
C GLN A 897 30.97 -22.95 2.02
N SER A 898 31.91 -23.86 1.78
CA SER A 898 33.31 -23.76 2.21
C SER A 898 34.24 -24.52 1.25
N TYR A 899 35.56 -24.49 1.50
CA TYR A 899 36.49 -25.34 0.73
C TYR A 899 36.19 -26.85 0.89
N ARG A 900 35.64 -27.26 2.04
CA ARG A 900 35.24 -28.65 2.32
C ARG A 900 33.85 -28.98 1.73
N CYS A 901 33.04 -27.96 1.47
CA CYS A 901 31.69 -28.05 0.92
C CYS A 901 31.48 -27.02 -0.21
N PRO A 902 31.96 -27.30 -1.43
CA PRO A 902 32.05 -26.33 -2.52
C PRO A 902 30.70 -25.92 -3.14
#